data_AF-A0A7X3P3G4-F1
#
_entry.id   AF-A0A7X3P3G4-F1
#
_cell.length_a   1.000
_cell.length_b   1.000
_cell.length_c   1.000
_cell.angle_alpha   90.00
_cell.angle_beta   90.00
_cell.angle_gamma   90.00
#
_symmetry.space_group_name_H-M   'P 1'
#
loop_
_entity.id
_entity.type
_entity.pdbx_description
1 polymer ?
#
loop_
_entity_poly.entity_id
_entity_poly.type
_entity_poly.pdbx_seq_one_letter_code
_entity_poly.pdbx_strand_id
1 'polypeptide(L)'
;MRRTFWDGGLRFSWKTHVGLPKGCRWRTSSIRRHGIKAFQKVVGTRRCAVRKRGMKLTNSTVTPQYLLGDEQIRHFIVNGYVNVTADLPTHIHETIYDKTDELFDGSTDFRGDRQHNPLNNILPLVPELQVVLESPEVRGALTSILGNGYVMHPHRHCHPNFAGSTPSGKEDEERLMMPLHKDGHAGGKRPRHRTPRWAILFYYPQPCLAEQGPTCIIPGTQYLREFMLGGERQRHEIHAAGGNGTRRLSEDFLNRNLVPMSGELGTVWIMHFDMVHSFLQNYVPLNRYGMKFVFMRTEQPTAPSWNSETSLWQPPEVNHVPYDAEILWTYIWNWMSGKTDLYETARPDTTMDTASAIAALKADDPNERMKAANELGFWRSLQAKTCSKNVRTDAAAVVSALVDALEDSYEPVRRNAIYALGAIGEPAVKPLANALDSEKEAFDMEPILHICDAAHGLAATGASAVSELITALQDERENVRASAAYALGEMGPVAAEAVDTLIALLRDESAEVRRHATSALGMIKVPVLKTVPALVEVLEDREDTDLAFFAAQALTRIGPDATEAIPALREALTSESAYVRGFSSEALGRIGTAEALQALVPFLRTARWFNYVKKTMPAFSIALKDAKSAPSDADSLTKLIQEWAKQKDIPLPETEAVSKDSDTQFQVTFSDGRQVSARVEGNVLNLYRKTRVEAGFKTYR
;
A
#
# COMPACT_ATOMS: atom_id res chain seq x y z
N MET A 1 -5.70 74.19 -14.73
CA MET A 1 -5.21 74.50 -16.10
C MET A 1 -4.79 73.17 -16.73
N ARG A 2 -5.61 72.60 -17.65
CA ARG A 2 -5.32 72.35 -19.10
C ARG A 2 -3.99 71.59 -19.33
N ARG A 3 -3.86 70.53 -20.13
CA ARG A 3 -4.66 69.79 -21.15
C ARG A 3 -3.76 68.56 -21.54
N THR A 4 -4.23 67.36 -21.90
CA THR A 4 -4.58 66.79 -23.25
C THR A 4 -4.23 65.28 -23.20
N PHE A 5 -4.74 64.28 -23.95
CA PHE A 5 -5.98 63.97 -24.68
C PHE A 5 -5.74 62.59 -25.39
N TRP A 6 -6.81 61.80 -25.59
CA TRP A 6 -7.07 60.72 -26.58
C TRP A 6 -6.77 59.22 -26.32
N ASP A 7 -7.90 58.49 -26.40
CA ASP A 7 -8.20 57.11 -26.79
C ASP A 7 -7.42 56.50 -27.98
N GLY A 8 -7.39 55.17 -28.03
CA GLY A 8 -7.14 54.42 -29.26
C GLY A 8 -7.08 52.89 -29.11
N GLY A 9 -8.23 52.22 -29.11
CA GLY A 9 -8.31 50.77 -29.34
C GLY A 9 -8.28 50.45 -30.85
N LEU A 10 -7.71 49.31 -31.22
CA LEU A 10 -7.86 48.72 -32.56
C LEU A 10 -7.87 47.19 -32.51
N ARG A 11 -9.03 46.65 -32.92
CA ARG A 11 -9.29 45.25 -33.25
C ARG A 11 -8.68 44.93 -34.61
N PHE A 12 -8.10 43.74 -34.77
CA PHE A 12 -7.91 43.13 -36.09
C PHE A 12 -9.03 42.13 -36.39
N SER A 13 -9.74 42.42 -37.47
CA SER A 13 -10.72 41.56 -38.13
C SER A 13 -10.06 41.00 -39.38
N TRP A 14 -10.20 39.70 -39.62
CA TRP A 14 -10.05 39.11 -40.94
C TRP A 14 -11.43 38.98 -41.57
N LYS A 15 -11.62 39.63 -42.72
CA LYS A 15 -12.69 39.36 -43.68
C LYS A 15 -12.05 39.23 -45.06
N THR A 16 -12.33 38.13 -45.74
CA THR A 16 -12.17 37.98 -47.19
C THR A 16 -13.53 38.07 -47.88
N HIS A 17 -13.48 38.59 -49.11
CA HIS A 17 -14.54 39.14 -49.96
C HIS A 17 -15.60 38.12 -50.45
N VAL A 18 -16.89 38.50 -50.41
CA VAL A 18 -17.80 38.94 -51.52
C VAL A 18 -18.53 37.82 -52.24
N GLY A 19 -19.87 37.91 -52.24
CA GLY A 19 -20.78 37.20 -53.14
C GLY A 19 -22.16 36.98 -52.54
N LEU A 20 -23.08 37.93 -52.68
CA LEU A 20 -24.53 37.70 -52.53
C LEU A 20 -25.21 37.88 -53.90
N PRO A 21 -26.32 37.17 -54.14
CA PRO A 21 -27.54 37.93 -54.44
C PRO A 21 -28.84 37.39 -53.81
N LYS A 22 -29.63 38.35 -53.30
CA LYS A 22 -31.09 38.57 -53.46
C LYS A 22 -32.12 37.55 -52.93
N GLY A 23 -33.04 38.04 -52.08
CA GLY A 23 -34.49 37.79 -52.22
C GLY A 23 -35.33 37.57 -50.96
N CYS A 24 -36.30 38.47 -50.71
CA CYS A 24 -37.52 38.38 -49.85
C CYS A 24 -37.36 38.54 -48.31
N ARG A 25 -37.64 39.70 -47.67
CA ARG A 25 -38.95 40.34 -47.28
C ARG A 25 -39.85 39.40 -46.44
N TRP A 26 -40.37 39.67 -45.23
CA TRP A 26 -40.98 40.85 -44.55
C TRP A 26 -40.85 40.68 -43.00
N ARG A 27 -40.41 41.69 -42.21
CA ARG A 27 -41.14 42.74 -41.44
C ARG A 27 -41.90 42.31 -40.16
N THR A 28 -41.48 42.96 -39.04
CA THR A 28 -42.26 43.61 -37.94
C THR A 28 -43.39 42.83 -37.24
N SER A 29 -43.68 42.89 -35.95
CA SER A 29 -43.32 43.76 -34.81
C SER A 29 -44.09 43.26 -33.57
N SER A 30 -43.53 43.48 -32.37
CA SER A 30 -44.17 43.73 -31.06
C SER A 30 -45.58 43.21 -30.74
N ILE A 31 -45.76 42.62 -29.54
CA ILE A 31 -46.50 43.24 -28.41
C ILE A 31 -46.52 42.32 -27.17
N ARG A 32 -46.62 43.00 -26.03
CA ARG A 32 -46.45 42.63 -24.62
C ARG A 32 -47.52 41.67 -24.06
N ARG A 33 -47.05 40.84 -23.10
CA ARG A 33 -47.59 40.50 -21.76
C ARG A 33 -49.03 40.93 -21.42
N HIS A 34 -49.86 39.99 -20.97
CA HIS A 34 -50.40 39.82 -19.59
C HIS A 34 -51.55 38.79 -19.60
N GLY A 35 -51.67 37.97 -18.55
CA GLY A 35 -52.90 37.21 -18.27
C GLY A 35 -52.67 35.78 -17.74
N ILE A 36 -53.12 35.54 -16.52
CA ILE A 36 -52.89 34.37 -15.67
C ILE A 36 -54.08 33.38 -15.77
N LYS A 37 -53.78 32.08 -15.59
CA LYS A 37 -54.65 30.93 -15.23
C LYS A 37 -55.57 30.32 -16.31
N ALA A 38 -55.22 29.11 -16.75
CA ALA A 38 -56.09 27.93 -16.65
C ALA A 38 -55.24 26.66 -16.72
N PHE A 39 -55.41 25.79 -15.73
CA PHE A 39 -54.66 24.57 -15.48
C PHE A 39 -55.48 23.39 -16.01
N GLN A 40 -54.93 22.63 -16.96
CA GLN A 40 -55.32 21.27 -17.44
C GLN A 40 -54.79 21.17 -18.89
N LYS A 41 -54.24 20.08 -19.42
CA LYS A 41 -53.77 18.79 -18.95
C LYS A 41 -53.13 18.17 -20.21
N VAL A 42 -52.03 17.43 -20.06
CA VAL A 42 -51.53 16.38 -20.98
C VAL A 42 -50.78 16.84 -22.26
N VAL A 43 -49.58 16.26 -22.42
CA VAL A 43 -48.61 16.29 -23.54
C VAL A 43 -47.81 17.58 -23.77
N GLY A 44 -46.72 17.74 -23.02
CA GLY A 44 -45.67 18.71 -23.29
C GLY A 44 -44.35 18.03 -23.64
N THR A 45 -44.09 17.86 -24.93
CA THR A 45 -42.74 17.67 -25.49
C THR A 45 -41.87 18.87 -25.10
N ARG A 46 -40.82 18.65 -24.30
CA ARG A 46 -39.81 19.68 -24.03
C ARG A 46 -38.45 19.26 -24.58
N ARG A 47 -38.03 20.02 -25.58
CA ARG A 47 -36.65 20.13 -26.08
C ARG A 47 -35.68 20.24 -24.90
N CYS A 48 -34.75 19.30 -24.82
CA CYS A 48 -33.67 19.28 -23.86
C CYS A 48 -32.67 20.39 -24.21
N ALA A 49 -32.58 21.42 -23.37
CA ALA A 49 -31.48 22.38 -23.42
C ALA A 49 -30.23 21.67 -22.88
N VAL A 50 -29.30 21.36 -23.77
CA VAL A 50 -27.98 20.82 -23.40
C VAL A 50 -27.20 21.91 -22.67
N ARG A 51 -27.29 21.93 -21.34
CA ARG A 51 -26.26 22.55 -20.51
C ARG A 51 -25.02 21.67 -20.66
N LYS A 52 -23.95 22.21 -21.27
CA LYS A 52 -22.58 21.69 -21.13
C LYS A 52 -22.19 21.77 -19.65
N ARG A 53 -22.59 20.78 -18.85
CA ARG A 53 -21.86 20.44 -17.62
C ARG A 53 -20.70 19.59 -18.09
N GLY A 54 -19.49 20.16 -18.07
CA GLY A 54 -18.29 19.34 -18.06
C GLY A 54 -18.41 18.38 -16.89
N MET A 55 -18.42 17.09 -17.18
CA MET A 55 -18.36 16.05 -16.17
C MET A 55 -16.94 16.09 -15.61
N LYS A 56 -16.69 16.98 -14.63
CA LYS A 56 -15.59 16.75 -13.71
C LYS A 56 -15.99 15.50 -12.92
N LEU A 57 -15.21 14.43 -13.02
CA LEU A 57 -15.18 13.38 -12.02
C LEU A 57 -14.75 14.05 -10.71
N THR A 58 -15.70 14.64 -9.99
CA THR A 58 -15.46 15.16 -8.66
C THR A 58 -15.36 13.95 -7.75
N ASN A 59 -14.22 13.78 -7.07
CA ASN A 59 -14.13 12.97 -5.87
C ASN A 59 -15.39 13.26 -5.04
N SER A 60 -16.26 12.26 -4.89
CA SER A 60 -17.41 12.37 -4.01
C SER A 60 -16.85 12.62 -2.61
N THR A 61 -17.04 13.83 -2.09
CA THR A 61 -16.73 14.14 -0.70
C THR A 61 -17.54 13.17 0.15
N VAL A 62 -16.87 12.27 0.87
CA VAL A 62 -17.53 11.32 1.76
C VAL A 62 -18.36 12.11 2.77
N THR A 63 -19.60 11.70 2.99
CA THR A 63 -20.47 12.38 3.95
C THR A 63 -19.91 12.24 5.37
N PRO A 64 -19.92 13.31 6.18
CA PRO A 64 -19.32 13.31 7.52
C PRO A 64 -19.76 12.13 8.39
N GLN A 65 -21.00 11.65 8.26
CA GLN A 65 -21.53 10.52 9.04
C GLN A 65 -20.74 9.20 8.93
N TYR A 66 -19.92 9.02 7.89
CA TYR A 66 -19.11 7.80 7.70
C TYR A 66 -17.63 8.01 8.00
N LEU A 67 -17.20 9.24 8.30
CA LEU A 67 -15.83 9.51 8.70
C LEU A 67 -15.62 9.05 10.15
N LEU A 68 -14.40 8.60 10.44
CA LEU A 68 -14.01 8.21 11.79
C LEU A 68 -14.03 9.43 12.73
N GLY A 69 -14.30 9.18 14.02
CA GLY A 69 -14.14 10.19 15.07
C GLY A 69 -12.72 10.27 15.61
N ASP A 70 -12.47 11.27 16.47
CA ASP A 70 -11.17 11.46 17.14
C ASP A 70 -10.69 10.20 17.87
N GLU A 71 -11.58 9.53 18.61
CA GLU A 71 -11.21 8.31 19.37
C GLU A 71 -10.74 7.17 18.46
N GLN A 72 -11.41 6.96 17.32
CA GLN A 72 -11.01 5.92 16.36
C GLN A 72 -9.66 6.25 15.71
N ILE A 73 -9.36 7.52 15.45
CA ILE A 73 -8.04 7.93 14.93
C ILE A 73 -6.96 7.79 16.00
N ARG A 74 -7.22 8.14 17.26
CA ARG A 74 -6.29 7.91 18.37
C ARG A 74 -6.00 6.42 18.54
N HIS A 75 -7.04 5.59 18.49
CA HIS A 75 -6.92 4.15 18.53
C HIS A 75 -6.09 3.63 17.34
N PHE A 76 -6.32 4.14 16.12
CA PHE A 76 -5.50 3.78 14.96
C PHE A 76 -4.03 4.17 15.14
N ILE A 77 -3.74 5.36 15.66
CA ILE A 77 -2.38 5.84 15.89
C ILE A 77 -1.66 4.95 16.91
N VAL A 78 -2.29 4.64 18.05
CA VAL A 78 -1.67 3.84 19.11
C VAL A 78 -1.64 2.36 18.74
N ASN A 79 -2.80 1.77 18.50
CA ASN A 79 -2.96 0.32 18.33
C ASN A 79 -2.69 -0.15 16.90
N GLY A 80 -2.74 0.76 15.93
CA GLY A 80 -2.39 0.50 14.54
C GLY A 80 -3.55 0.05 13.66
N TYR A 81 -4.77 -0.11 14.16
CA TYR A 81 -5.90 -0.62 13.38
C TYR A 81 -7.23 0.05 13.76
N VAL A 82 -8.23 -0.11 12.91
CA VAL A 82 -9.65 0.11 13.19
C VAL A 82 -10.46 -0.98 12.50
N ASN A 83 -11.70 -1.16 12.90
CA ASN A 83 -12.67 -1.94 12.15
C ASN A 83 -13.93 -1.10 11.88
N VAL A 84 -14.59 -1.42 10.77
CA VAL A 84 -15.89 -0.89 10.37
C VAL A 84 -16.71 -2.04 9.77
N THR A 85 -18.02 -1.87 9.68
CA THR A 85 -18.89 -2.83 9.00
C THR A 85 -19.36 -2.24 7.69
N ALA A 86 -19.13 -2.93 6.58
CA ALA A 86 -19.72 -2.56 5.30
C ALA A 86 -21.21 -2.92 5.35
N ASP A 87 -22.08 -1.90 5.47
CA ASP A 87 -23.53 -2.08 5.59
C ASP A 87 -24.15 -2.37 4.22
N LEU A 88 -23.99 -3.62 3.78
CA LEU A 88 -24.49 -4.12 2.51
C LEU A 88 -25.47 -5.27 2.73
N PRO A 89 -26.41 -5.51 1.80
CA PRO A 89 -27.29 -6.66 1.88
C PRO A 89 -26.49 -7.97 1.96
N THR A 90 -26.93 -8.89 2.84
CA THR A 90 -26.31 -10.20 3.10
C THR A 90 -25.91 -10.95 1.83
N HIS A 91 -26.79 -10.98 0.82
CA HIS A 91 -26.56 -11.70 -0.44
C HIS A 91 -25.31 -11.23 -1.22
N ILE A 92 -24.84 -10.00 -1.01
CA ILE A 92 -23.59 -9.52 -1.63
C ILE A 92 -22.40 -10.24 -1.02
N HIS A 93 -22.36 -10.36 0.31
CA HIS A 93 -21.30 -11.08 1.02
C HIS A 93 -21.32 -12.57 0.68
N GLU A 94 -22.50 -13.19 0.66
CA GLU A 94 -22.70 -14.59 0.23
C GLU A 94 -22.22 -14.80 -1.22
N THR A 95 -22.57 -13.91 -2.15
CA THR A 95 -22.09 -14.00 -3.54
C THR A 95 -20.57 -13.92 -3.64
N ILE A 96 -19.93 -13.06 -2.83
CA ILE A 96 -18.47 -12.98 -2.78
C ILE A 96 -17.89 -14.29 -2.22
N TYR A 97 -18.47 -14.83 -1.15
CA TYR A 97 -18.07 -16.10 -0.58
C TYR A 97 -18.18 -17.22 -1.62
N ASP A 98 -19.35 -17.43 -2.21
CA ASP A 98 -19.61 -18.52 -3.16
C ASP A 98 -18.71 -18.46 -4.38
N LYS A 99 -18.53 -17.28 -4.98
CA LYS A 99 -17.60 -17.11 -6.11
C LYS A 99 -16.15 -17.34 -5.71
N THR A 100 -15.77 -16.93 -4.50
CA THR A 100 -14.42 -17.19 -4.01
C THR A 100 -14.23 -18.68 -3.74
N ASP A 101 -15.21 -19.32 -3.10
CA ASP A 101 -15.22 -20.75 -2.85
C ASP A 101 -15.12 -21.49 -4.18
N GLU A 102 -15.93 -21.20 -5.21
CA GLU A 102 -15.80 -21.79 -6.55
C GLU A 102 -14.40 -21.60 -7.18
N LEU A 103 -13.79 -20.43 -7.03
CA LEU A 103 -12.44 -20.15 -7.53
C LEU A 103 -11.36 -21.02 -6.85
N PHE A 104 -11.56 -21.40 -5.58
CA PHE A 104 -10.62 -22.21 -4.80
C PHE A 104 -11.04 -23.69 -4.66
N ASP A 105 -12.32 -24.02 -4.90
CA ASP A 105 -12.95 -25.34 -4.89
C ASP A 105 -12.64 -26.11 -6.18
N GLY A 106 -12.25 -25.40 -7.24
CA GLY A 106 -11.67 -25.98 -8.44
C GLY A 106 -10.53 -26.92 -8.07
N SER A 107 -10.90 -28.20 -7.90
CA SER A 107 -10.16 -29.37 -7.41
C SER A 107 -8.73 -29.07 -7.01
N THR A 108 -8.34 -29.46 -5.78
CA THR A 108 -6.95 -29.84 -5.45
C THR A 108 -6.20 -30.12 -6.75
N ASP A 109 -5.17 -29.33 -7.08
CA ASP A 109 -4.36 -29.82 -8.17
C ASP A 109 -3.95 -31.24 -7.76
N PHE A 110 -3.81 -32.15 -8.72
CA PHE A 110 -3.57 -33.54 -8.36
C PHE A 110 -2.20 -33.76 -7.67
N ARG A 111 -1.43 -32.69 -7.38
CA ARG A 111 -0.25 -32.69 -6.50
C ARG A 111 -0.65 -32.57 -5.02
N GLY A 112 -1.93 -32.35 -4.72
CA GLY A 112 -2.43 -32.04 -3.38
C GLY A 112 -2.26 -30.56 -3.01
N ASP A 113 -1.79 -29.71 -3.92
CA ASP A 113 -1.56 -28.29 -3.64
C ASP A 113 -2.82 -27.47 -3.92
N ARG A 114 -3.40 -26.91 -2.85
CA ARG A 114 -4.62 -26.07 -2.85
C ARG A 114 -4.38 -24.65 -3.41
N GLN A 115 -3.59 -24.49 -4.48
CA GLN A 115 -2.94 -23.20 -4.80
C GLN A 115 -3.28 -22.60 -6.18
N HIS A 116 -4.56 -22.51 -6.58
CA HIS A 116 -4.92 -21.49 -7.58
C HIS A 116 -5.24 -20.17 -6.90
N ASN A 117 -4.20 -19.46 -6.41
CA ASN A 117 -4.40 -18.10 -5.92
C ASN A 117 -4.55 -17.15 -7.13
N PRO A 118 -5.69 -16.46 -7.31
CA PRO A 118 -5.89 -15.54 -8.42
C PRO A 118 -5.01 -14.27 -8.32
N LEU A 119 -4.28 -14.08 -7.21
CA LEU A 119 -3.41 -12.93 -6.93
C LEU A 119 -4.14 -11.62 -7.29
N ASN A 120 -3.52 -10.82 -8.15
CA ASN A 120 -4.04 -9.52 -8.55
C ASN A 120 -5.31 -9.57 -9.43
N ASN A 121 -5.77 -10.77 -9.81
CA ASN A 121 -6.99 -10.94 -10.60
C ASN A 121 -8.25 -11.17 -9.75
N ILE A 122 -8.19 -11.12 -8.42
CA ILE A 122 -9.39 -11.37 -7.60
C ILE A 122 -10.53 -10.37 -7.89
N LEU A 123 -10.30 -9.05 -7.96
CA LEU A 123 -11.36 -8.07 -8.28
C LEU A 123 -12.04 -8.31 -9.64
N PRO A 124 -11.34 -8.59 -10.76
CA PRO A 124 -12.02 -8.95 -12.00
C PRO A 124 -12.86 -10.23 -11.92
N LEU A 125 -12.43 -11.21 -11.13
CA LEU A 125 -13.09 -12.51 -11.02
C LEU A 125 -14.27 -12.47 -10.04
N VAL A 126 -14.19 -11.61 -9.01
CA VAL A 126 -15.23 -11.38 -8.01
C VAL A 126 -15.52 -9.87 -7.94
N PRO A 127 -16.23 -9.31 -8.94
CA PRO A 127 -16.46 -7.86 -9.05
C PRO A 127 -17.28 -7.27 -7.89
N GLU A 128 -18.07 -8.08 -7.19
CA GLU A 128 -18.82 -7.69 -6.00
C GLU A 128 -17.92 -7.17 -4.87
N LEU A 129 -16.65 -7.59 -4.83
CA LEU A 129 -15.66 -7.02 -3.90
C LEU A 129 -15.52 -5.50 -4.06
N GLN A 130 -15.68 -4.97 -5.27
CA GLN A 130 -15.63 -3.53 -5.48
C GLN A 130 -16.79 -2.83 -4.74
N VAL A 131 -17.95 -3.45 -4.62
CA VAL A 131 -19.10 -2.87 -3.89
C VAL A 131 -18.78 -2.70 -2.41
N VAL A 132 -18.08 -3.67 -1.81
CA VAL A 132 -17.58 -3.59 -0.43
C VAL A 132 -16.55 -2.48 -0.28
N LEU A 133 -15.58 -2.41 -1.18
CA LEU A 133 -14.49 -1.42 -1.12
C LEU A 133 -14.97 0.01 -1.37
N GLU A 134 -16.10 0.16 -2.07
CA GLU A 134 -16.77 1.43 -2.35
C GLU A 134 -17.91 1.75 -1.37
N SER A 135 -18.17 0.90 -0.38
CA SER A 135 -19.21 1.18 0.63
C SER A 135 -18.87 2.48 1.37
N PRO A 136 -19.87 3.28 1.77
CA PRO A 136 -19.62 4.57 2.42
C PRO A 136 -18.79 4.45 3.70
N GLU A 137 -18.99 3.38 4.48
CA GLU A 137 -18.29 3.09 5.73
C GLU A 137 -16.80 2.79 5.48
N VAL A 138 -16.52 1.93 4.49
CA VAL A 138 -15.15 1.57 4.12
C VAL A 138 -14.42 2.77 3.52
N ARG A 139 -15.06 3.50 2.59
CA ARG A 139 -14.49 4.73 2.02
C ARG A 139 -14.27 5.80 3.07
N GLY A 140 -15.19 5.95 4.01
CA GLY A 140 -15.07 6.91 5.10
C GLY A 140 -13.88 6.61 6.01
N ALA A 141 -13.72 5.35 6.42
CA ALA A 141 -12.58 4.93 7.22
C ALA A 141 -11.23 5.10 6.50
N LEU A 142 -11.14 4.67 5.24
CA LEU A 142 -9.93 4.88 4.43
C LEU A 142 -9.62 6.37 4.23
N THR A 143 -10.65 7.20 4.00
CA THR A 143 -10.49 8.66 3.87
C THR A 143 -9.99 9.29 5.17
N SER A 144 -10.52 8.87 6.31
CA SER A 144 -10.09 9.35 7.62
C SER A 144 -8.61 9.00 7.91
N ILE A 145 -8.14 7.83 7.47
CA ILE A 145 -6.76 7.38 7.72
C ILE A 145 -5.76 7.89 6.67
N LEU A 146 -6.11 7.86 5.38
CA LEU A 146 -5.22 8.09 4.25
C LEU A 146 -5.47 9.41 3.49
N GLY A 147 -6.51 10.16 3.86
CA GLY A 147 -6.92 11.40 3.18
C GLY A 147 -7.72 11.15 1.90
N ASN A 148 -8.33 12.22 1.36
CA ASN A 148 -9.26 12.13 0.22
C ASN A 148 -8.67 11.55 -1.08
N GLY A 149 -7.36 11.65 -1.25
CA GLY A 149 -6.66 11.28 -2.48
C GLY A 149 -6.08 9.86 -2.49
N TYR A 150 -6.41 8.97 -1.55
CA TYR A 150 -5.80 7.65 -1.49
C TYR A 150 -6.03 6.82 -2.77
N VAL A 151 -5.15 5.86 -3.02
CA VAL A 151 -5.24 4.92 -4.15
C VAL A 151 -5.13 3.49 -3.64
N MET A 152 -5.81 2.56 -4.31
CA MET A 152 -5.59 1.15 -4.09
C MET A 152 -4.33 0.72 -4.84
N HIS A 153 -3.36 0.17 -4.12
CA HIS A 153 -2.18 -0.43 -4.72
C HIS A 153 -2.60 -1.63 -5.59
N PRO A 154 -1.98 -1.87 -6.77
CA PRO A 154 -2.37 -2.98 -7.65
C PRO A 154 -2.30 -4.37 -6.99
N HIS A 155 -1.41 -4.52 -6.00
CA HIS A 155 -1.25 -5.73 -5.19
C HIS A 155 -2.47 -6.00 -4.31
N ARG A 156 -3.01 -7.20 -4.45
CA ARG A 156 -4.12 -7.75 -3.69
C ARG A 156 -3.92 -9.25 -3.56
N HIS A 157 -4.40 -9.82 -2.46
CA HIS A 157 -4.17 -11.21 -2.18
C HIS A 157 -5.38 -11.80 -1.44
N CYS A 158 -5.85 -12.96 -1.87
CA CYS A 158 -6.81 -13.73 -1.10
C CYS A 158 -6.03 -14.75 -0.27
N HIS A 159 -6.30 -14.78 1.03
CA HIS A 159 -5.76 -15.72 2.01
C HIS A 159 -6.82 -16.78 2.33
N PRO A 160 -6.87 -17.91 1.61
CA PRO A 160 -7.71 -19.03 1.99
C PRO A 160 -7.15 -19.72 3.24
N ASN A 161 -8.03 -20.05 4.18
CA ASN A 161 -7.76 -20.89 5.33
C ASN A 161 -8.83 -21.96 5.37
N PHE A 162 -8.48 -23.14 4.88
CA PHE A 162 -9.43 -24.19 4.57
C PHE A 162 -9.92 -24.90 5.83
N ALA A 163 -11.07 -25.55 5.71
CA ALA A 163 -11.64 -26.34 6.79
C ALA A 163 -10.61 -27.32 7.41
N GLY A 164 -10.42 -27.23 8.72
CA GLY A 164 -9.52 -28.09 9.50
C GLY A 164 -8.02 -27.99 9.19
N SER A 165 -7.57 -26.99 8.41
CA SER A 165 -6.14 -26.89 8.05
C SER A 165 -5.26 -26.41 9.20
N THR A 166 -4.07 -27.03 9.33
CA THR A 166 -3.01 -26.58 10.24
C THR A 166 -2.13 -25.49 9.57
N PRO A 167 -1.71 -24.44 10.29
CA PRO A 167 -0.85 -23.38 9.76
C PRO A 167 0.52 -23.82 9.23
N SER A 168 0.98 -25.02 9.58
CA SER A 168 2.26 -25.59 9.13
C SER A 168 2.16 -26.31 7.77
N GLY A 169 0.94 -26.61 7.30
CA GLY A 169 0.72 -27.50 6.15
C GLY A 169 1.22 -28.93 6.35
N LYS A 170 1.69 -29.28 7.56
CA LYS A 170 2.14 -30.61 7.96
C LYS A 170 1.25 -31.09 9.10
N GLU A 171 0.80 -32.33 9.02
CA GLU A 171 -0.12 -32.93 9.99
C GLU A 171 0.49 -33.03 11.41
N ASP A 172 1.82 -33.08 11.52
CA ASP A 172 2.53 -33.35 12.79
C ASP A 172 3.20 -32.11 13.45
N GLU A 173 3.01 -30.90 12.93
CA GLU A 173 3.52 -29.68 13.59
C GLU A 173 2.36 -28.92 14.25
N GLU A 174 2.25 -29.01 15.58
CA GLU A 174 1.40 -28.16 16.43
C GLU A 174 1.87 -26.70 16.37
N ARG A 175 1.50 -25.98 15.30
CA ARG A 175 1.65 -24.52 15.23
C ARG A 175 0.28 -23.88 15.22
N LEU A 176 -0.02 -23.07 16.24
CA LEU A 176 -1.27 -22.30 16.34
C LEU A 176 -1.41 -21.22 15.24
N MET A 177 -0.29 -20.81 14.62
CA MET A 177 -0.26 -19.76 13.60
C MET A 177 0.91 -19.90 12.63
N MET A 178 0.81 -19.26 11.47
CA MET A 178 1.95 -19.09 10.56
C MET A 178 3.01 -18.16 11.16
N PRO A 179 4.24 -18.18 10.63
CA PRO A 179 5.28 -17.26 11.07
C PRO A 179 4.83 -15.78 10.93
N LEU A 180 4.95 -15.02 12.02
CA LEU A 180 4.62 -13.58 12.08
C LEU A 180 5.47 -12.77 11.11
N HIS A 181 4.84 -11.84 10.38
CA HIS A 181 5.56 -11.03 9.42
C HIS A 181 5.00 -9.60 9.30
N LYS A 182 5.79 -8.79 8.58
CA LYS A 182 5.39 -7.49 8.05
C LYS A 182 5.54 -7.50 6.54
N ASP A 183 4.64 -6.82 5.84
CA ASP A 183 4.66 -6.75 4.39
C ASP A 183 5.82 -5.91 3.84
N GLY A 184 6.07 -6.06 2.54
CA GLY A 184 6.91 -5.20 1.72
C GLY A 184 6.10 -4.58 0.58
N HIS A 185 6.44 -3.36 0.17
CA HIS A 185 5.66 -2.54 -0.75
C HIS A 185 6.25 -2.56 -2.18
N ALA A 186 7.43 -3.16 -2.35
CA ALA A 186 8.17 -3.29 -3.60
C ALA A 186 9.19 -4.44 -3.53
N GLY A 187 9.77 -4.84 -4.67
CA GLY A 187 10.92 -5.74 -4.72
C GLY A 187 12.17 -5.07 -4.16
N GLY A 188 12.85 -5.70 -3.20
CA GLY A 188 14.06 -5.18 -2.54
C GLY A 188 13.87 -4.84 -1.05
N LYS A 189 14.77 -3.99 -0.53
CA LYS A 189 14.76 -3.53 0.87
C LYS A 189 13.41 -2.87 1.20
N ARG A 190 12.85 -3.15 2.38
CA ARG A 190 11.49 -2.76 2.78
C ARG A 190 11.53 -1.51 3.66
N PRO A 191 11.40 -0.29 3.10
CA PRO A 191 11.30 0.91 3.91
C PRO A 191 10.12 0.79 4.87
N ARG A 192 10.20 1.45 6.02
CA ARG A 192 9.12 1.49 7.01
C ARG A 192 8.67 2.92 7.12
N HIS A 193 7.37 3.16 6.95
CA HIS A 193 6.81 4.50 7.05
C HIS A 193 6.14 4.62 8.42
N ARG A 194 6.66 5.51 9.27
CA ARG A 194 6.05 5.74 10.58
C ARG A 194 4.75 6.54 10.46
N THR A 195 4.63 7.37 9.42
CA THR A 195 3.39 8.06 9.10
C THR A 195 2.43 7.13 8.35
N PRO A 196 1.10 7.28 8.51
CA PRO A 196 0.08 6.51 7.76
C PRO A 196 0.06 6.81 6.25
N ARG A 197 1.14 6.45 5.56
CA ARG A 197 1.30 6.49 4.10
C ARG A 197 0.62 5.31 3.43
N TRP A 198 0.54 4.20 4.16
CA TRP A 198 0.07 2.93 3.67
C TRP A 198 -0.84 2.27 4.70
N ALA A 199 -1.92 1.66 4.23
CA ALA A 199 -2.80 0.84 5.04
C ALA A 199 -3.10 -0.49 4.34
N ILE A 200 -3.37 -1.51 5.13
CA ILE A 200 -3.87 -2.80 4.65
C ILE A 200 -5.32 -2.93 5.11
N LEU A 201 -6.19 -3.28 4.18
CA LEU A 201 -7.58 -3.62 4.45
C LEU A 201 -7.73 -5.14 4.37
N PHE A 202 -8.28 -5.73 5.43
CA PHE A 202 -8.72 -7.12 5.47
C PHE A 202 -10.24 -7.18 5.52
N TYR A 203 -10.82 -7.99 4.66
CA TYR A 203 -12.26 -8.22 4.59
C TYR A 203 -12.57 -9.71 4.55
N TYR A 204 -13.60 -10.12 5.30
CA TYR A 204 -14.13 -11.48 5.32
C TYR A 204 -15.55 -11.48 4.74
N PRO A 205 -15.83 -12.23 3.66
CA PRO A 205 -17.19 -12.37 3.14
C PRO A 205 -18.06 -13.29 3.99
N GLN A 206 -17.48 -13.98 4.96
CA GLN A 206 -18.16 -14.77 5.98
C GLN A 206 -17.95 -14.13 7.37
N PRO A 207 -18.85 -14.36 8.35
CA PRO A 207 -18.52 -14.13 9.76
C PRO A 207 -17.25 -14.91 10.09
N CYS A 208 -16.36 -14.29 10.86
CA CYS A 208 -15.07 -14.86 11.19
C CYS A 208 -14.80 -14.71 12.69
N LEU A 209 -15.15 -15.73 13.46
CA LEU A 209 -14.79 -15.85 14.87
C LEU A 209 -13.37 -16.41 15.02
N ALA A 210 -12.82 -16.36 16.24
CA ALA A 210 -11.45 -16.80 16.52
C ALA A 210 -11.20 -18.27 16.12
N GLU A 211 -12.20 -19.15 16.31
CA GLU A 211 -12.14 -20.57 15.95
C GLU A 211 -12.03 -20.81 14.42
N GLN A 212 -12.45 -19.86 13.60
CA GLN A 212 -12.36 -19.92 12.13
C GLN A 212 -10.98 -19.51 11.60
N GLY A 213 -10.06 -19.22 12.52
CA GLY A 213 -8.67 -18.90 12.20
C GLY A 213 -8.51 -17.59 11.42
N PRO A 214 -8.96 -16.42 11.94
CA PRO A 214 -8.77 -15.15 11.28
C PRO A 214 -7.29 -14.80 11.15
N THR A 215 -6.99 -13.80 10.32
CA THR A 215 -5.73 -13.07 10.41
C THR A 215 -5.65 -12.46 11.82
N CYS A 216 -4.48 -12.49 12.44
CA CYS A 216 -4.21 -11.87 13.71
C CYS A 216 -3.13 -10.81 13.59
N ILE A 217 -3.15 -9.86 14.51
CA ILE A 217 -2.24 -8.71 14.58
C ILE A 217 -1.65 -8.56 15.97
N ILE A 218 -0.52 -7.85 16.06
CA ILE A 218 0.05 -7.41 17.35
C ILE A 218 0.00 -5.87 17.38
N PRO A 219 -0.92 -5.27 18.15
CA PRO A 219 -1.09 -3.82 18.21
C PRO A 219 0.20 -3.06 18.60
N GLY A 220 0.36 -1.84 18.09
CA GLY A 220 1.52 -0.97 18.36
C GLY A 220 2.78 -1.32 17.55
N THR A 221 2.89 -2.52 17.00
CA THR A 221 4.11 -2.94 16.29
C THR A 221 4.43 -2.15 15.02
N GLN A 222 3.53 -1.31 14.50
CA GLN A 222 3.78 -0.45 13.33
C GLN A 222 5.00 0.47 13.47
N TYR A 223 5.35 0.83 14.70
CA TYR A 223 6.49 1.71 14.98
C TYR A 223 7.76 0.98 15.40
N LEU A 224 7.72 -0.35 15.39
CA LEU A 224 8.87 -1.20 15.70
C LEU A 224 9.42 -1.82 14.43
N ARG A 225 10.69 -2.12 14.41
CA ARG A 225 11.43 -2.74 13.32
C ARG A 225 11.63 -4.21 13.63
N GLU A 226 12.10 -4.49 14.84
CA GLU A 226 12.22 -5.84 15.37
C GLU A 226 10.93 -6.22 16.10
N PHE A 227 10.53 -7.49 16.02
CA PHE A 227 9.37 -8.04 16.71
C PHE A 227 9.48 -8.03 18.26
N MET A 228 10.40 -7.24 18.84
CA MET A 228 10.82 -7.40 20.24
C MET A 228 10.31 -6.28 21.14
N LEU A 229 9.64 -6.68 22.22
CA LEU A 229 9.22 -5.83 23.34
C LEU A 229 9.92 -6.20 24.66
N GLY A 230 11.05 -6.92 24.63
CA GLY A 230 11.67 -7.48 25.85
C GLY A 230 13.20 -7.58 25.87
N GLY A 231 13.94 -6.99 24.93
CA GLY A 231 15.42 -6.93 24.99
C GLY A 231 16.19 -8.26 24.84
N GLU A 232 15.52 -9.42 24.85
CA GLU A 232 16.18 -10.73 24.71
C GLU A 232 16.62 -10.98 23.26
N ARG A 233 17.90 -10.69 22.96
CA ARG A 233 18.56 -11.02 21.69
C ARG A 233 18.96 -12.50 21.66
N GLN A 234 18.02 -13.42 21.45
CA GLN A 234 18.38 -14.79 21.07
C GLN A 234 18.54 -14.90 19.55
N ARG A 235 19.76 -15.27 19.11
CA ARG A 235 20.08 -15.65 17.73
C ARG A 235 19.42 -17.00 17.37
N HIS A 236 19.36 -17.25 16.06
CA HIS A 236 18.96 -18.48 15.33
C HIS A 236 17.55 -18.39 14.70
N GLU A 237 17.32 -18.78 13.44
CA GLU A 237 18.09 -19.58 12.46
C GLU A 237 18.28 -18.83 11.13
N ILE A 238 19.37 -19.15 10.44
CA ILE A 238 19.62 -18.78 9.05
C ILE A 238 18.50 -19.41 8.21
N HIS A 239 17.61 -18.62 7.63
CA HIS A 239 16.80 -19.07 6.51
C HIS A 239 17.23 -18.39 5.22
N ALA A 240 17.56 -19.26 4.27
CA ALA A 240 18.01 -19.00 2.92
C ALA A 240 17.17 -17.91 2.23
N ALA A 241 17.86 -17.02 1.52
CA ALA A 241 17.33 -16.21 0.43
C ALA A 241 15.92 -15.62 0.65
N GLY A 242 15.82 -14.56 1.47
CA GLY A 242 14.68 -13.61 1.41
C GLY A 242 13.47 -13.92 2.30
N GLY A 243 13.55 -14.87 3.23
CA GLY A 243 12.48 -15.15 4.21
C GLY A 243 12.47 -14.15 5.37
N ASN A 244 11.29 -13.67 5.76
CA ASN A 244 11.09 -12.89 6.99
C ASN A 244 11.50 -13.75 8.20
N GLY A 245 12.64 -13.44 8.83
CA GLY A 245 13.09 -14.13 10.02
C GLY A 245 12.05 -14.05 11.14
N THR A 246 11.44 -15.17 11.47
CA THR A 246 10.41 -15.25 12.51
C THR A 246 11.05 -15.71 13.81
N ARG A 247 11.33 -14.76 14.70
CA ARG A 247 11.71 -15.08 16.09
C ARG A 247 10.50 -15.67 16.80
N ARG A 248 10.67 -16.78 17.55
CA ARG A 248 9.60 -17.35 18.38
C ARG A 248 9.36 -16.41 19.57
N LEU A 249 8.26 -15.66 19.54
CA LEU A 249 7.76 -14.93 20.70
C LEU A 249 7.26 -15.94 21.74
N SER A 250 7.37 -15.61 23.03
CA SER A 250 6.86 -16.48 24.10
C SER A 250 5.34 -16.63 23.99
N GLU A 251 4.81 -17.78 24.38
CA GLU A 251 3.36 -18.02 24.39
C GLU A 251 2.63 -17.03 25.28
N ASP A 252 3.20 -16.69 26.45
CA ASP A 252 2.64 -15.67 27.35
C ASP A 252 2.55 -14.29 26.67
N PHE A 253 3.58 -13.90 25.91
CA PHE A 253 3.55 -12.65 25.16
C PHE A 253 2.46 -12.68 24.08
N LEU A 254 2.36 -13.77 23.32
CA LEU A 254 1.34 -13.93 22.28
C LEU A 254 -0.07 -13.91 22.87
N ASN A 255 -0.31 -14.67 23.94
CA ASN A 255 -1.62 -14.75 24.59
C ASN A 255 -2.10 -13.39 25.13
N ARG A 256 -1.17 -12.50 25.51
CA ARG A 256 -1.49 -11.16 26.03
C ARG A 256 -1.66 -10.09 24.93
N ASN A 257 -0.94 -10.21 23.82
CA ASN A 257 -0.80 -9.11 22.85
C ASN A 257 -1.39 -9.41 21.46
N LEU A 258 -1.78 -10.65 21.19
CA LEU A 258 -2.31 -11.04 19.88
C LEU A 258 -3.81 -10.74 19.81
N VAL A 259 -4.22 -9.97 18.81
CA VAL A 259 -5.61 -9.66 18.53
C VAL A 259 -6.05 -10.39 17.27
N PRO A 260 -6.97 -11.38 17.36
CA PRO A 260 -7.58 -11.97 16.18
C PRO A 260 -8.48 -10.94 15.52
N MET A 261 -8.37 -10.79 14.19
CA MET A 261 -9.19 -9.89 13.39
C MET A 261 -10.56 -10.52 13.16
N SER A 262 -11.26 -10.83 14.24
CA SER A 262 -12.58 -11.45 14.24
C SER A 262 -13.66 -10.42 13.95
N GLY A 263 -14.81 -10.87 13.49
CA GLY A 263 -15.96 -10.00 13.28
C GLY A 263 -17.16 -10.71 12.69
N GLU A 264 -18.30 -10.05 12.79
CA GLU A 264 -19.54 -10.44 12.14
C GLU A 264 -19.45 -10.26 10.61
N LEU A 265 -20.49 -10.71 9.90
CA LEU A 265 -20.60 -10.52 8.45
C LEU A 265 -20.40 -9.04 8.08
N GLY A 266 -19.62 -8.79 7.02
CA GLY A 266 -19.37 -7.45 6.54
C GLY A 266 -18.30 -6.67 7.32
N THR A 267 -17.68 -7.28 8.34
CA THR A 267 -16.57 -6.64 9.06
C THR A 267 -15.38 -6.43 8.15
N VAL A 268 -14.87 -5.21 8.14
CA VAL A 268 -13.69 -4.76 7.43
C VAL A 268 -12.72 -4.19 8.45
N TRP A 269 -11.51 -4.74 8.47
CA TRP A 269 -10.42 -4.25 9.29
C TRP A 269 -9.47 -3.41 8.43
N ILE A 270 -9.08 -2.25 8.93
CA ILE A 270 -8.07 -1.40 8.30
C ILE A 270 -6.94 -1.23 9.29
N MET A 271 -5.75 -1.69 8.93
CA MET A 271 -4.54 -1.63 9.75
C MET A 271 -3.44 -0.83 9.06
N HIS A 272 -2.55 -0.28 9.88
CA HIS A 272 -1.32 0.33 9.40
C HIS A 272 -0.47 -0.72 8.71
N PHE A 273 0.12 -0.38 7.56
CA PHE A 273 0.82 -1.34 6.70
C PHE A 273 1.97 -2.08 7.41
N ASP A 274 2.74 -1.36 8.22
CA ASP A 274 3.90 -1.91 8.92
C ASP A 274 3.54 -2.69 10.19
N MET A 275 2.27 -3.02 10.44
CA MET A 275 1.91 -3.88 11.57
C MET A 275 2.29 -5.34 11.33
N VAL A 276 2.72 -5.97 12.43
CA VAL A 276 2.95 -7.42 12.48
C VAL A 276 1.62 -8.15 12.38
N HIS A 277 1.55 -9.14 11.49
CA HIS A 277 0.38 -9.98 11.33
C HIS A 277 0.74 -11.43 10.96
N SER A 278 -0.21 -12.33 11.18
CA SER A 278 -0.20 -13.74 10.76
C SER A 278 -1.64 -14.22 10.60
N PHE A 279 -1.90 -15.50 10.33
CA PHE A 279 -3.23 -16.08 10.49
C PHE A 279 -3.22 -17.26 11.46
N LEU A 280 -4.36 -17.45 12.10
CA LEU A 280 -4.62 -18.48 13.08
C LEU A 280 -5.12 -19.78 12.44
N GLN A 281 -4.93 -20.90 13.12
CA GLN A 281 -5.49 -22.19 12.72
C GLN A 281 -7.01 -22.13 12.58
N ASN A 282 -7.55 -22.79 11.54
CA ASN A 282 -8.98 -22.95 11.34
C ASN A 282 -9.45 -24.28 11.96
N TYR A 283 -10.24 -24.20 13.02
CA TYR A 283 -10.78 -25.35 13.75
C TYR A 283 -12.19 -25.74 13.29
N VAL A 284 -12.81 -24.97 12.39
CA VAL A 284 -14.17 -25.23 11.93
C VAL A 284 -14.21 -25.96 10.58
N PRO A 285 -15.30 -26.70 10.28
CA PRO A 285 -15.47 -27.40 9.00
C PRO A 285 -15.96 -26.47 7.88
N LEU A 286 -15.48 -25.21 7.82
CA LEU A 286 -15.83 -24.22 6.80
C LEU A 286 -14.57 -23.51 6.30
N ASN A 287 -14.49 -23.25 4.99
CA ASN A 287 -13.42 -22.45 4.41
C ASN A 287 -13.54 -20.98 4.87
N ARG A 288 -12.40 -20.35 5.16
CA ARG A 288 -12.32 -18.94 5.54
C ARG A 288 -11.49 -18.19 4.50
N TYR A 289 -12.10 -17.19 3.86
CA TYR A 289 -11.41 -16.36 2.88
C TYR A 289 -11.12 -14.98 3.45
N GLY A 290 -9.85 -14.65 3.65
CA GLY A 290 -9.40 -13.30 4.04
C GLY A 290 -8.93 -12.51 2.83
N MET A 291 -9.64 -11.45 2.46
CA MET A 291 -9.31 -10.60 1.31
C MET A 291 -8.43 -9.44 1.75
N LYS A 292 -7.20 -9.37 1.22
CA LYS A 292 -6.21 -8.35 1.53
C LYS A 292 -6.05 -7.35 0.39
N PHE A 293 -6.21 -6.08 0.72
CA PHE A 293 -6.00 -4.96 -0.19
C PHE A 293 -5.03 -3.95 0.44
N VAL A 294 -4.14 -3.39 -0.37
CA VAL A 294 -3.19 -2.37 0.09
C VAL A 294 -3.62 -1.03 -0.47
N PHE A 295 -3.56 0.00 0.37
CA PHE A 295 -3.90 1.38 0.00
C PHE A 295 -2.74 2.32 0.31
N MET A 296 -2.60 3.34 -0.52
CA MET A 296 -1.55 4.34 -0.45
C MET A 296 -2.15 5.74 -0.37
N ARG A 297 -1.75 6.51 0.63
CA ARG A 297 -1.93 7.97 0.68
C ARG A 297 -1.09 8.63 -0.40
N THR A 298 -1.70 9.51 -1.18
CA THR A 298 -0.99 10.23 -2.24
C THR A 298 -0.62 11.65 -1.85
N GLU A 299 -1.19 12.21 -0.79
CA GLU A 299 -1.09 13.64 -0.43
C GLU A 299 -0.58 13.82 1.00
N GLN A 300 0.18 14.89 1.23
CA GLN A 300 0.46 15.35 2.60
C GLN A 300 -0.84 15.87 3.23
N PRO A 301 -1.13 15.54 4.50
CA PRO A 301 -2.26 16.13 5.20
C PRO A 301 -2.07 17.64 5.34
N THR A 302 -3.12 18.41 5.05
CA THR A 302 -3.17 19.87 5.26
C THR A 302 -4.26 20.28 6.25
N ALA A 303 -5.10 19.34 6.65
CA ALA A 303 -6.18 19.44 7.63
C ALA A 303 -6.64 18.02 7.99
N PRO A 304 -7.35 17.81 9.10
CA PRO A 304 -7.99 16.53 9.40
C PRO A 304 -8.91 16.07 8.27
N SER A 305 -8.80 14.79 7.90
CA SER A 305 -9.70 14.13 6.93
C SER A 305 -10.76 13.25 7.60
N TRP A 306 -10.96 13.41 8.91
CA TRP A 306 -11.91 12.71 9.76
C TRP A 306 -12.78 13.72 10.53
N ASN A 307 -13.76 13.24 11.31
CA ASN A 307 -14.58 14.09 12.16
C ASN A 307 -13.79 14.48 13.41
N SER A 308 -13.04 15.57 13.30
CA SER A 308 -12.23 16.07 14.41
C SER A 308 -12.95 17.12 15.25
N GLU A 309 -13.00 16.89 16.56
CA GLU A 309 -13.62 17.78 17.55
C GLU A 309 -12.58 18.52 18.39
N THR A 310 -11.35 18.00 18.47
CA THR A 310 -10.22 18.65 19.12
C THR A 310 -9.00 18.73 18.22
N SER A 311 -8.21 19.80 18.36
CA SER A 311 -6.92 19.91 17.71
C SER A 311 -5.80 19.20 18.47
N LEU A 312 -5.98 18.90 19.76
CA LEU A 312 -4.90 18.42 20.64
C LEU A 312 -4.94 16.91 20.82
N TRP A 313 -3.74 16.31 20.84
CA TRP A 313 -3.55 14.90 21.13
C TRP A 313 -4.03 14.54 22.54
N GLN A 314 -4.67 13.38 22.64
CA GLN A 314 -4.96 12.69 23.90
C GLN A 314 -4.83 11.18 23.64
N PRO A 315 -4.40 10.38 24.63
CA PRO A 315 -4.39 8.93 24.48
C PRO A 315 -5.81 8.38 24.26
N PRO A 316 -5.97 7.27 23.52
CA PRO A 316 -7.26 6.60 23.35
C PRO A 316 -7.72 5.97 24.68
N GLU A 317 -9.03 5.72 24.78
CA GLU A 317 -9.62 5.01 25.93
C GLU A 317 -9.06 3.60 26.06
N VAL A 318 -8.83 2.96 24.91
CA VAL A 318 -8.31 1.60 24.81
C VAL A 318 -6.89 1.62 24.25
N ASN A 319 -5.92 1.19 25.07
CA ASN A 319 -4.53 1.05 24.70
C ASN A 319 -4.06 -0.40 24.93
N HIS A 320 -3.72 -1.10 23.84
CA HIS A 320 -3.24 -2.48 23.86
C HIS A 320 -1.71 -2.57 23.83
N VAL A 321 -1.01 -1.43 23.82
CA VAL A 321 0.43 -1.36 23.57
C VAL A 321 1.21 -1.33 24.90
N PRO A 322 2.24 -2.19 25.08
CA PRO A 322 2.96 -2.30 26.35
C PRO A 322 4.09 -1.26 26.52
N TYR A 323 4.03 -0.14 25.80
CA TYR A 323 5.03 0.93 25.88
C TYR A 323 4.41 2.32 25.73
N ASP A 324 5.12 3.33 26.21
CA ASP A 324 4.77 4.74 26.06
C ASP A 324 5.55 5.38 24.91
N ALA A 325 4.84 6.01 23.98
CA ALA A 325 5.39 6.74 22.85
C ALA A 325 4.62 8.04 22.59
N GLU A 326 4.14 8.70 23.64
CA GLU A 326 3.30 9.90 23.54
C GLU A 326 3.89 10.99 22.63
N ILE A 327 5.21 11.22 22.65
CA ILE A 327 5.86 12.19 21.76
C ILE A 327 5.68 11.84 20.27
N LEU A 328 5.81 10.56 19.93
CA LEU A 328 5.58 10.04 18.59
C LEU A 328 4.10 10.12 18.23
N TRP A 329 3.20 9.71 19.12
CA TRP A 329 1.76 9.73 18.83
C TRP A 329 1.24 11.15 18.64
N THR A 330 1.75 12.10 19.43
CA THR A 330 1.52 13.55 19.26
C THR A 330 2.01 14.01 17.88
N TYR A 331 3.22 13.62 17.49
CA TYR A 331 3.77 13.90 16.16
C TYR A 331 2.84 13.39 15.04
N ILE A 332 2.40 12.14 15.12
CA ILE A 332 1.53 11.54 14.08
C ILE A 332 0.16 12.22 14.06
N TRP A 333 -0.44 12.50 15.21
CA TRP A 333 -1.72 13.21 15.30
C TRP A 333 -1.66 14.60 14.66
N ASN A 334 -0.64 15.38 15.00
CA ASN A 334 -0.45 16.72 14.47
C ASN A 334 -0.10 16.69 12.97
N TRP A 335 0.68 15.69 12.54
CA TRP A 335 0.96 15.44 11.12
C TRP A 335 -0.32 15.11 10.35
N MET A 336 -1.16 14.19 10.84
CA MET A 336 -2.45 13.85 10.23
C MET A 336 -3.42 15.03 10.22
N SER A 337 -3.32 15.92 11.21
CA SER A 337 -4.08 17.17 11.30
C SER A 337 -3.55 18.27 10.37
N GLY A 338 -2.42 18.06 9.70
CA GLY A 338 -1.79 19.03 8.79
C GLY A 338 -1.22 20.27 9.50
N LYS A 339 -0.82 20.14 10.77
CA LYS A 339 -0.25 21.25 11.54
C LYS A 339 1.17 21.58 11.09
N THR A 340 1.55 22.83 11.28
CA THR A 340 2.94 23.30 11.10
C THR A 340 3.83 22.92 12.27
N ASP A 341 3.31 23.03 13.50
CA ASP A 341 3.97 22.51 14.70
C ASP A 341 3.50 21.06 14.92
N LEU A 342 4.41 20.12 14.68
CA LEU A 342 4.12 18.69 14.81
C LEU A 342 4.16 18.22 16.27
N TYR A 343 4.62 19.04 17.21
CA TYR A 343 4.79 18.64 18.62
C TYR A 343 3.87 19.41 19.57
N GLU A 344 2.90 20.17 19.04
CA GLU A 344 1.89 20.88 19.83
C GLU A 344 1.12 19.91 20.74
N THR A 345 1.08 20.20 22.05
CA THR A 345 0.44 19.36 23.07
C THR A 345 -0.23 20.17 24.18
N ALA A 346 -1.25 19.57 24.81
CA ALA A 346 -1.96 20.11 25.98
C ALA A 346 -1.32 19.75 27.32
N ARG A 347 -0.25 18.94 27.32
CA ARG A 347 0.31 18.30 28.52
C ARG A 347 0.71 19.37 29.57
N PRO A 348 0.26 19.24 30.84
CA PRO A 348 0.64 20.18 31.89
C PRO A 348 2.13 20.03 32.23
N ASP A 349 2.90 21.02 31.78
CA ASP A 349 4.36 21.13 31.85
C ASP A 349 4.88 21.57 33.24
N THR A 350 4.72 20.79 34.32
CA THR A 350 5.03 21.33 35.67
C THR A 350 6.05 20.62 36.56
N THR A 351 6.66 19.47 36.21
CA THR A 351 7.64 18.83 37.14
C THR A 351 8.78 18.01 36.51
N MET A 352 9.13 18.18 35.23
CA MET A 352 10.24 17.41 34.66
C MET A 352 11.60 17.94 35.14
N ASP A 353 12.30 17.15 35.94
CA ASP A 353 13.72 17.39 36.23
C ASP A 353 14.57 16.89 35.06
N THR A 354 15.09 17.83 34.27
CA THR A 354 15.91 17.53 33.08
C THR A 354 17.18 16.75 33.45
N ALA A 355 17.79 17.02 34.61
CA ALA A 355 19.00 16.32 35.03
C ALA A 355 18.69 14.86 35.38
N SER A 356 17.57 14.62 36.08
CA SER A 356 17.12 13.27 36.40
C SER A 356 16.69 12.51 35.15
N ALA A 357 16.00 13.13 34.20
CA ALA A 357 15.63 12.49 32.94
C ALA A 357 16.87 12.12 32.10
N ILE A 358 17.88 12.99 32.01
CA ILE A 358 19.16 12.66 31.35
C ILE A 358 19.86 11.49 32.07
N ALA A 359 19.86 11.46 33.40
CA ALA A 359 20.45 10.36 34.16
C ALA A 359 19.68 9.04 33.94
N ALA A 360 18.35 9.11 33.87
CA ALA A 360 17.47 7.95 33.65
C ALA A 360 17.63 7.33 32.25
N LEU A 361 18.13 8.06 31.25
CA LEU A 361 18.55 7.48 29.95
C LEU A 361 19.68 6.44 30.09
N LYS A 362 20.34 6.35 31.24
CA LYS A 362 21.40 5.37 31.52
C LYS A 362 20.98 4.31 32.55
N ALA A 363 19.70 4.25 32.89
CA ALA A 363 19.16 3.26 33.82
C ALA A 363 19.27 1.83 33.26
N ASP A 364 19.39 0.84 34.14
CA ASP A 364 19.42 -0.57 33.74
C ASP A 364 18.09 -1.03 33.13
N ASP A 365 16.96 -0.54 33.64
CA ASP A 365 15.62 -0.85 33.13
C ASP A 365 15.35 -0.14 31.78
N PRO A 366 15.15 -0.87 30.67
CA PRO A 366 14.80 -0.28 29.39
C PRO A 366 13.51 0.56 29.41
N ASN A 367 12.56 0.26 30.30
CA ASN A 367 11.33 1.04 30.41
C ASN A 367 11.56 2.41 31.05
N GLU A 368 12.47 2.51 32.02
CA GLU A 368 12.89 3.79 32.59
C GLU A 368 13.58 4.66 31.55
N ARG A 369 14.52 4.09 30.78
CA ARG A 369 15.19 4.80 29.67
C ARG A 369 14.19 5.27 28.62
N MET A 370 13.20 4.44 28.28
CA MET A 370 12.19 4.76 27.27
C MET A 370 11.28 5.92 27.73
N LYS A 371 10.86 5.92 29.00
CA LYS A 371 10.09 7.01 29.61
C LYS A 371 10.90 8.29 29.63
N ALA A 372 12.18 8.22 30.02
CA ALA A 372 13.07 9.37 30.03
C ALA A 372 13.22 9.98 28.63
N ALA A 373 13.41 9.17 27.59
CA ALA A 373 13.45 9.64 26.20
C ALA A 373 12.13 10.29 25.76
N ASN A 374 10.98 9.74 26.17
CA ASN A 374 9.66 10.32 25.88
C ASN A 374 9.48 11.69 26.57
N GLU A 375 9.82 11.78 27.86
CA GLU A 375 9.72 12.99 28.66
C GLU A 375 10.60 14.13 28.11
N LEU A 376 11.86 13.82 27.78
CA LEU A 376 12.78 14.78 27.19
C LEU A 376 12.29 15.35 25.86
N GLY A 377 11.43 14.65 25.12
CA GLY A 377 10.82 15.19 23.90
C GLY A 377 9.89 16.38 24.14
N PHE A 378 9.33 16.51 25.35
CA PHE A 378 8.52 17.64 25.75
C PHE A 378 9.34 18.75 26.46
N TRP A 379 10.67 18.65 26.47
CA TRP A 379 11.56 19.62 27.11
C TRP A 379 11.38 21.07 26.60
N ARG A 380 11.08 21.27 25.30
CA ARG A 380 10.90 22.63 24.75
C ARG A 380 9.61 23.31 25.18
N SER A 381 8.49 22.58 25.27
CA SER A 381 7.23 23.14 25.76
C SER A 381 7.36 23.62 27.21
N LEU A 382 8.20 22.94 27.99
CA LEU A 382 8.56 23.28 29.36
C LEU A 382 9.40 24.58 29.48
N GLN A 383 10.39 24.81 28.61
CA GLN A 383 11.28 25.98 28.71
C GLN A 383 10.65 27.29 28.22
N ALA A 384 9.76 27.23 27.23
CA ALA A 384 9.03 28.42 26.74
C ALA A 384 8.16 29.08 27.82
N LYS A 385 7.76 28.33 28.86
CA LYS A 385 6.92 28.81 29.98
C LYS A 385 7.70 29.23 31.23
N THR A 386 8.95 28.79 31.42
CA THR A 386 9.65 28.90 32.71
C THR A 386 10.81 29.91 32.78
N CYS A 387 11.14 30.64 31.70
CA CYS A 387 12.20 31.67 31.70
C CYS A 387 13.50 31.21 32.41
N SER A 388 14.03 30.03 32.07
CA SER A 388 15.36 29.61 32.54
C SER A 388 16.44 30.54 31.97
N LYS A 389 17.42 30.94 32.79
CA LYS A 389 18.53 31.81 32.37
C LYS A 389 19.61 31.09 31.54
N ASN A 390 19.55 29.76 31.40
CA ASN A 390 20.60 28.90 30.79
C ASN A 390 20.08 27.93 29.70
N VAL A 391 19.00 28.28 28.99
CA VAL A 391 18.35 27.49 27.91
C VAL A 391 19.31 26.80 26.93
N ARG A 392 20.39 27.48 26.52
CA ARG A 392 21.32 26.96 25.50
C ARG A 392 22.23 25.83 26.00
N THR A 393 22.69 25.88 27.25
CA THR A 393 23.55 24.83 27.83
C THR A 393 22.76 23.56 28.12
N ASP A 394 21.50 23.71 28.54
CA ASP A 394 20.60 22.58 28.81
C ASP A 394 20.21 21.85 27.51
N ALA A 395 19.97 22.61 26.42
CA ALA A 395 19.69 22.04 25.10
C ALA A 395 20.82 21.14 24.61
N ALA A 396 22.07 21.60 24.73
CA ALA A 396 23.24 20.84 24.27
C ALA A 396 23.41 19.52 25.05
N ALA A 397 23.19 19.55 26.37
CA ALA A 397 23.24 18.36 27.20
C ALA A 397 22.12 17.35 26.86
N VAL A 398 20.89 17.84 26.67
CA VAL A 398 19.75 16.99 26.27
C VAL A 398 19.97 16.40 24.89
N VAL A 399 20.40 17.19 23.90
CA VAL A 399 20.69 16.71 22.54
C VAL A 399 21.78 15.66 22.56
N SER A 400 22.88 15.91 23.29
CA SER A 400 23.95 14.92 23.42
C SER A 400 23.45 13.60 24.01
N ALA A 401 22.69 13.66 25.11
CA ALA A 401 22.17 12.46 25.77
C ALA A 401 21.18 11.68 24.89
N LEU A 402 20.33 12.38 24.14
CA LEU A 402 19.38 11.74 23.21
C LEU A 402 20.07 11.17 21.97
N VAL A 403 21.14 11.81 21.47
CA VAL A 403 21.96 11.26 20.39
C VAL A 403 22.64 9.97 20.85
N ASP A 404 23.19 9.93 22.08
CA ASP A 404 23.72 8.71 22.67
C ASP A 404 22.63 7.62 22.78
N ALA A 405 21.40 8.00 23.12
CA ALA A 405 20.25 7.08 23.21
C ALA A 405 19.80 6.52 21.84
N LEU A 406 20.28 7.05 20.71
CA LEU A 406 20.10 6.42 19.39
C LEU A 406 20.88 5.10 19.25
N GLU A 407 21.82 4.82 20.15
CA GLU A 407 22.56 3.55 20.18
C GLU A 407 21.93 2.52 21.14
N ASP A 408 20.80 2.84 21.78
CA ASP A 408 20.18 1.96 22.76
C ASP A 408 19.78 0.61 22.14
N SER A 409 20.00 -0.48 22.86
CA SER A 409 19.63 -1.81 22.41
C SER A 409 18.11 -2.02 22.34
N TYR A 410 17.36 -1.26 23.13
CA TYR A 410 15.90 -1.30 23.17
C TYR A 410 15.29 -0.28 22.21
N GLU A 411 14.61 -0.79 21.18
CA GLU A 411 14.09 0.02 20.09
C GLU A 411 13.13 1.15 20.51
N PRO A 412 12.20 0.95 21.47
CA PRO A 412 11.36 2.05 21.97
C PRO A 412 12.14 3.24 22.53
N VAL A 413 13.33 3.04 23.10
CA VAL A 413 14.21 4.14 23.56
C VAL A 413 14.70 4.94 22.37
N ARG A 414 15.34 4.27 21.39
CA ARG A 414 15.84 4.92 20.17
C ARG A 414 14.74 5.70 19.48
N ARG A 415 13.56 5.08 19.33
CA ARG A 415 12.39 5.70 18.70
C ARG A 415 11.94 6.97 19.42
N ASN A 416 11.78 6.91 20.73
CA ASN A 416 11.37 8.10 21.49
C ASN A 416 12.47 9.18 21.43
N ALA A 417 13.74 8.80 21.45
CA ALA A 417 14.86 9.73 21.29
C ALA A 417 14.84 10.45 19.92
N ILE A 418 14.51 9.75 18.83
CA ILE A 418 14.36 10.33 17.49
C ILE A 418 13.32 11.45 17.48
N TYR A 419 12.12 11.18 18.01
CA TYR A 419 11.05 12.18 18.03
C TYR A 419 11.30 13.28 19.04
N ALA A 420 12.01 12.99 20.14
CA ALA A 420 12.47 14.00 21.09
C ALA A 420 13.50 14.94 20.44
N LEU A 421 14.47 14.42 19.69
CA LEU A 421 15.42 15.21 18.92
C LEU A 421 14.71 16.05 17.84
N GLY A 422 13.71 15.47 17.15
CA GLY A 422 12.88 16.22 16.21
C GLY A 422 12.09 17.36 16.87
N ALA A 423 11.55 17.14 18.06
CA ALA A 423 10.90 18.19 18.85
C ALA A 423 11.89 19.30 19.25
N ILE A 424 13.13 18.91 19.59
CA ILE A 424 14.25 19.84 19.83
C ILE A 424 14.71 20.55 18.55
N GLY A 425 14.31 20.14 17.34
CA GLY A 425 14.49 20.92 16.11
C GLY A 425 15.95 21.32 15.79
N GLU A 426 16.17 22.58 15.37
CA GLU A 426 17.46 23.06 14.82
C GLU A 426 18.74 22.65 15.60
N PRO A 427 18.84 22.77 16.94
CA PRO A 427 19.98 22.27 17.71
C PRO A 427 20.32 20.78 17.51
N ALA A 428 19.34 19.95 17.16
CA ALA A 428 19.53 18.53 16.93
C ALA A 428 19.92 18.20 15.48
N VAL A 429 19.79 19.14 14.52
CA VAL A 429 20.02 18.88 13.09
C VAL A 429 21.44 18.40 12.83
N LYS A 430 22.47 19.13 13.28
CA LYS A 430 23.86 18.76 13.00
C LYS A 430 24.27 17.45 13.69
N PRO A 431 23.93 17.23 14.98
CA PRO A 431 24.17 15.94 15.61
C PRO A 431 23.46 14.77 14.92
N LEU A 432 22.21 14.93 14.48
CA LEU A 432 21.48 13.92 13.73
C LEU A 432 22.10 13.65 12.35
N ALA A 433 22.55 14.69 11.64
CA ALA A 433 23.23 14.54 10.36
C ALA A 433 24.56 13.79 10.51
N ASN A 434 25.33 14.09 11.55
CA ASN A 434 26.53 13.32 11.88
C ASN A 434 26.20 11.87 12.29
N ALA A 435 24.98 11.60 12.78
CA ALA A 435 24.53 10.24 13.09
C ALA A 435 24.01 9.47 11.86
N LEU A 436 23.79 10.11 10.71
CA LEU A 436 23.55 9.40 9.44
C LEU A 436 24.76 8.56 9.03
N ASP A 437 25.94 9.04 9.42
CA ASP A 437 27.26 8.53 9.10
C ASP A 437 27.51 7.12 9.62
N SER A 438 26.80 6.64 10.65
CA SER A 438 27.27 5.54 11.48
C SER A 438 27.57 4.24 10.69
N GLU A 439 28.78 4.13 10.15
CA GLU A 439 29.45 2.93 9.62
C GLU A 439 29.78 1.96 10.75
N LYS A 440 28.98 1.92 11.82
CA LYS A 440 29.12 0.86 12.81
C LYS A 440 28.58 -0.41 12.16
N GLU A 441 29.50 -1.15 11.56
CA GLU A 441 29.45 -2.60 11.25
C GLU A 441 29.13 -3.42 12.51
N ALA A 442 28.05 -3.11 13.21
CA ALA A 442 27.62 -3.81 14.40
C ALA A 442 26.45 -4.70 14.01
N PHE A 443 26.75 -6.00 14.01
CA PHE A 443 25.88 -7.18 13.95
C PHE A 443 25.80 -7.87 12.59
N ASP A 444 25.84 -9.21 12.63
CA ASP A 444 25.42 -10.15 11.58
C ASP A 444 23.91 -10.03 11.23
N MET A 445 23.38 -8.81 11.30
CA MET A 445 22.06 -8.35 10.88
C MET A 445 22.31 -7.34 9.75
N GLU A 446 21.51 -7.36 8.69
CA GLU A 446 21.72 -6.51 7.50
C GLU A 446 22.10 -5.05 7.89
N PRO A 447 23.30 -4.55 7.51
CA PRO A 447 23.86 -3.26 7.95
C PRO A 447 22.95 -2.03 7.74
N ILE A 448 21.93 -2.14 6.90
CA ILE A 448 20.91 -1.11 6.63
C ILE A 448 19.95 -0.88 7.83
N LEU A 449 20.17 -1.57 8.96
CA LEU A 449 19.29 -1.50 10.12
C LEU A 449 19.46 -0.26 11.04
N HIS A 450 20.59 0.44 11.05
CA HIS A 450 20.71 1.65 11.90
C HIS A 450 20.48 2.97 11.13
N ILE A 451 20.68 2.93 9.81
CA ILE A 451 20.68 4.06 8.89
C ILE A 451 19.33 4.83 8.81
N CYS A 452 18.22 4.21 9.23
CA CYS A 452 16.89 4.83 9.18
C CYS A 452 16.57 5.78 10.35
N ASP A 453 17.13 5.55 11.54
CA ASP A 453 16.66 6.23 12.75
C ASP A 453 17.02 7.73 12.77
N ALA A 454 18.27 8.06 12.42
CA ALA A 454 18.71 9.45 12.26
C ALA A 454 17.99 10.17 11.11
N ALA A 455 17.74 9.46 9.99
CA ALA A 455 16.97 9.98 8.87
C ALA A 455 15.51 10.31 9.27
N HIS A 456 14.87 9.45 10.06
CA HIS A 456 13.55 9.74 10.64
C HIS A 456 13.60 10.97 11.56
N GLY A 457 14.67 11.16 12.34
CA GLY A 457 14.85 12.32 13.22
C GLY A 457 14.99 13.63 12.45
N LEU A 458 15.78 13.61 11.37
CA LEU A 458 15.92 14.76 10.48
C LEU A 458 14.61 15.08 9.77
N ALA A 459 13.89 14.07 9.29
CA ALA A 459 12.55 14.27 8.72
C ALA A 459 11.58 14.87 9.73
N ALA A 460 11.58 14.37 10.97
CA ALA A 460 10.71 14.85 12.05
C ALA A 460 11.07 16.27 12.54
N THR A 461 12.33 16.70 12.37
CA THR A 461 12.79 18.07 12.63
C THR A 461 12.17 19.10 11.67
N GLY A 462 11.82 18.68 10.45
CA GLY A 462 11.19 19.56 9.47
C GLY A 462 12.19 20.52 8.79
N ALA A 463 11.70 21.69 8.35
CA ALA A 463 12.38 22.57 7.39
C ALA A 463 13.85 22.91 7.72
N SER A 464 14.22 23.01 9.00
CA SER A 464 15.60 23.31 9.41
C SER A 464 16.63 22.23 9.05
N ALA A 465 16.19 21.00 8.75
CA ALA A 465 17.06 19.89 8.35
C ALA A 465 17.35 19.84 6.84
N VAL A 466 16.60 20.57 5.99
CA VAL A 466 16.64 20.37 4.53
C VAL A 466 18.01 20.68 3.93
N SER A 467 18.63 21.80 4.32
CA SER A 467 19.97 22.16 3.82
C SER A 467 21.05 21.14 4.18
N GLU A 468 20.98 20.55 5.38
CA GLU A 468 21.95 19.55 5.83
C GLU A 468 21.70 18.21 5.12
N LEU A 469 20.43 17.85 4.89
CA LEU A 469 20.05 16.68 4.08
C LEU A 469 20.48 16.83 2.61
N ILE A 470 20.37 18.02 2.01
CA ILE A 470 20.90 18.29 0.66
C ILE A 470 22.41 18.07 0.61
N THR A 471 23.13 18.43 1.66
CA THR A 471 24.57 18.16 1.76
C THR A 471 24.83 16.66 1.83
N ALA A 472 24.06 15.93 2.64
CA ALA A 472 24.16 14.47 2.76
C ALA A 472 23.81 13.70 1.48
N LEU A 473 23.03 14.28 0.55
CA LEU A 473 22.80 13.70 -0.78
C LEU A 473 24.07 13.62 -1.64
N GLN A 474 25.15 14.29 -1.26
CA GLN A 474 26.43 14.30 -1.98
C GLN A 474 27.52 13.50 -1.24
N ASP A 475 27.16 12.77 -0.18
CA ASP A 475 28.10 11.93 0.57
C ASP A 475 28.64 10.78 -0.30
N GLU A 476 29.90 10.40 -0.09
CA GLU A 476 30.56 9.33 -0.85
C GLU A 476 29.87 7.97 -0.64
N ARG A 477 29.19 7.78 0.49
CA ARG A 477 28.59 6.50 0.87
C ARG A 477 27.12 6.42 0.46
N GLU A 478 26.77 5.33 -0.22
CA GLU A 478 25.43 5.14 -0.79
C GLU A 478 24.31 5.13 0.27
N ASN A 479 24.58 4.61 1.47
CA ASN A 479 23.62 4.52 2.55
C ASN A 479 23.24 5.91 3.10
N VAL A 480 24.21 6.83 3.21
CA VAL A 480 23.95 8.21 3.65
C VAL A 480 23.11 8.93 2.60
N ARG A 481 23.47 8.81 1.31
CA ARG A 481 22.69 9.39 0.20
C ARG A 481 21.26 8.86 0.17
N ALA A 482 21.07 7.54 0.30
CA ALA A 482 19.76 6.89 0.30
C ALA A 482 18.90 7.36 1.48
N SER A 483 19.48 7.43 2.69
CA SER A 483 18.78 7.93 3.88
C SER A 483 18.40 9.40 3.79
N ALA A 484 19.28 10.23 3.24
CA ALA A 484 18.98 11.64 3.02
C ALA A 484 17.83 11.81 2.03
N ALA A 485 17.83 11.05 0.92
CA ALA A 485 16.74 11.05 -0.06
C ALA A 485 15.42 10.59 0.56
N TYR A 486 15.45 9.53 1.38
CA TYR A 486 14.29 9.05 2.14
C TYR A 486 13.73 10.13 3.08
N ALA A 487 14.57 10.76 3.91
CA ALA A 487 14.16 11.78 4.85
C ALA A 487 13.51 12.98 4.14
N LEU A 488 14.12 13.47 3.06
CA LEU A 488 13.57 14.55 2.23
C LEU A 488 12.21 14.18 1.62
N GLY A 489 12.04 12.91 1.20
CA GLY A 489 10.75 12.39 0.74
C GLY A 489 9.67 12.43 1.82
N GLU A 490 9.97 11.97 3.04
CA GLU A 490 9.03 11.97 4.18
C GLU A 490 8.56 13.39 4.55
N MET A 491 9.43 14.39 4.41
CA MET A 491 9.11 15.81 4.61
C MET A 491 8.14 16.36 3.55
N GLY A 492 8.14 15.78 2.34
CA GLY A 492 7.26 16.20 1.25
C GLY A 492 7.55 17.63 0.76
N PRO A 493 6.54 18.47 0.46
CA PRO A 493 6.74 19.77 -0.19
C PRO A 493 7.69 20.74 0.51
N VAL A 494 7.92 20.59 1.82
CA VAL A 494 8.89 21.40 2.57
C VAL A 494 10.32 21.19 2.05
N ALA A 495 10.62 20.03 1.46
CA ALA A 495 11.92 19.69 0.87
C ALA A 495 12.07 20.09 -0.61
N ALA A 496 11.25 21.02 -1.11
CA ALA A 496 11.26 21.42 -2.54
C ALA A 496 12.63 21.90 -3.05
N GLU A 497 13.45 22.50 -2.19
CA GLU A 497 14.81 22.93 -2.54
C GLU A 497 15.76 21.76 -2.89
N ALA A 498 15.45 20.53 -2.47
CA ALA A 498 16.25 19.37 -2.78
C ALA A 498 15.97 18.75 -4.16
N VAL A 499 14.94 19.21 -4.88
CA VAL A 499 14.47 18.56 -6.12
C VAL A 499 15.56 18.46 -7.19
N ASP A 500 16.35 19.51 -7.39
CA ASP A 500 17.41 19.48 -8.42
C ASP A 500 18.49 18.43 -8.07
N THR A 501 18.88 18.35 -6.80
CA THR A 501 19.83 17.33 -6.32
C THR A 501 19.25 15.92 -6.40
N LEU A 502 17.98 15.73 -6.06
CA LEU A 502 17.29 14.44 -6.17
C LEU A 502 17.13 13.99 -7.64
N ILE A 503 16.89 14.92 -8.57
CA ILE A 503 16.86 14.61 -10.01
C ILE A 503 18.23 14.10 -10.47
N ALA A 504 19.33 14.69 -10.01
CA ALA A 504 20.67 14.20 -10.36
C ALA A 504 20.90 12.76 -9.87
N LEU A 505 20.37 12.41 -8.69
CA LEU A 505 20.47 11.07 -8.11
C LEU A 505 19.62 10.00 -8.81
N LEU A 506 18.76 10.36 -9.77
CA LEU A 506 18.07 9.37 -10.62
C LEU A 506 19.04 8.57 -11.48
N ARG A 507 20.29 9.03 -11.64
CA ARG A 507 21.38 8.35 -12.37
C ARG A 507 22.50 7.88 -11.43
N ASP A 508 22.25 7.82 -10.12
CA ASP A 508 23.22 7.30 -9.16
C ASP A 508 23.57 5.84 -9.46
N GLU A 509 24.82 5.44 -9.18
CA GLU A 509 25.27 4.06 -9.38
C GLU A 509 24.48 3.06 -8.52
N SER A 510 24.08 3.48 -7.32
CA SER A 510 23.34 2.67 -6.38
C SER A 510 21.85 2.63 -6.73
N ALA A 511 21.34 1.43 -6.98
CA ALA A 511 19.91 1.23 -7.26
C ALA A 511 19.02 1.67 -6.08
N GLU A 512 19.51 1.57 -4.85
CA GLU A 512 18.78 2.02 -3.66
C GLU A 512 18.64 3.55 -3.64
N VAL A 513 19.72 4.27 -3.92
CA VAL A 513 19.69 5.74 -4.02
C VAL A 513 18.72 6.19 -5.11
N ARG A 514 18.78 5.57 -6.30
CA ARG A 514 17.83 5.87 -7.40
C ARG A 514 16.37 5.68 -6.97
N ARG A 515 16.05 4.58 -6.27
CA ARG A 515 14.69 4.27 -5.79
C ARG A 515 14.20 5.29 -4.77
N HIS A 516 15.03 5.65 -3.79
CA HIS A 516 14.68 6.65 -2.78
C HIS A 516 14.53 8.04 -3.39
N ALA A 517 15.41 8.44 -4.29
CA ALA A 517 15.29 9.69 -5.04
C ALA A 517 13.99 9.75 -5.85
N THR A 518 13.67 8.69 -6.60
CA THR A 518 12.42 8.58 -7.39
C THR A 518 11.18 8.68 -6.50
N SER A 519 11.16 7.96 -5.37
CA SER A 519 10.03 8.02 -4.43
C SER A 519 9.91 9.41 -3.79
N ALA A 520 11.03 10.01 -3.38
CA ALA A 520 11.08 11.33 -2.76
C ALA A 520 10.50 12.40 -3.70
N LEU A 521 10.89 12.39 -4.98
CA LEU A 521 10.31 13.26 -6.00
C LEU A 521 8.78 13.16 -6.09
N GLY A 522 8.23 11.94 -6.02
CA GLY A 522 6.78 11.70 -5.99
C GLY A 522 6.08 12.14 -4.71
N MET A 523 6.80 12.28 -3.59
CA MET A 523 6.27 12.76 -2.31
C MET A 523 6.39 14.28 -2.16
N ILE A 524 7.47 14.88 -2.68
CA ILE A 524 7.71 16.32 -2.71
C ILE A 524 6.78 16.98 -3.73
N LYS A 525 6.65 16.39 -4.93
CA LYS A 525 5.80 16.81 -6.07
C LYS A 525 6.09 18.18 -6.70
N VAL A 526 6.70 19.10 -5.96
CA VAL A 526 6.91 20.48 -6.38
C VAL A 526 8.41 20.80 -6.49
N PRO A 527 8.87 21.48 -7.56
CA PRO A 527 8.08 21.99 -8.69
C PRO A 527 7.77 20.93 -9.76
N VAL A 528 6.48 20.77 -10.09
CA VAL A 528 5.97 19.80 -11.10
C VAL A 528 6.69 19.92 -12.44
N LEU A 529 6.99 21.14 -12.88
CA LEU A 529 7.67 21.44 -14.15
C LEU A 529 9.06 20.82 -14.30
N LYS A 530 9.72 20.45 -13.20
CA LYS A 530 11.00 19.72 -13.22
C LYS A 530 10.79 18.24 -12.88
N THR A 531 9.94 17.98 -11.89
CA THR A 531 9.71 16.64 -11.37
C THR A 531 9.09 15.69 -12.39
N VAL A 532 8.05 16.13 -13.13
CA VAL A 532 7.36 15.25 -14.07
C VAL A 532 8.25 14.83 -15.25
N PRO A 533 8.97 15.73 -15.94
CA PRO A 533 9.91 15.32 -16.99
C PRO A 533 10.98 14.33 -16.51
N ALA A 534 11.53 14.54 -15.32
CA ALA A 534 12.54 13.63 -14.76
C ALA A 534 11.98 12.22 -14.47
N LEU A 535 10.74 12.13 -13.96
CA LEU A 535 10.07 10.84 -13.73
C LEU A 535 9.64 10.17 -15.05
N VAL A 536 9.33 10.95 -16.09
CA VAL A 536 9.05 10.43 -17.44
C VAL A 536 10.29 9.75 -18.01
N GLU A 537 11.47 10.38 -17.91
CA GLU A 537 12.73 9.78 -18.37
C GLU A 537 12.98 8.42 -17.70
N VAL A 538 12.78 8.33 -16.38
CA VAL A 538 12.92 7.08 -15.63
C VAL A 538 11.88 6.02 -16.02
N LEU A 539 10.65 6.44 -16.34
CA LEU A 539 9.59 5.53 -16.79
C LEU A 539 9.85 4.98 -18.20
N GLU A 540 10.46 5.78 -19.07
CA GLU A 540 10.81 5.42 -20.45
C GLU A 540 12.05 4.52 -20.53
N ASP A 541 12.91 4.53 -19.50
CA ASP A 541 13.99 3.56 -19.35
C ASP A 541 13.40 2.17 -19.07
N ARG A 542 13.53 1.28 -20.06
CA ARG A 542 12.94 -0.06 -20.05
C ARG A 542 13.86 -1.12 -19.44
N GLU A 543 15.09 -0.77 -19.11
CA GLU A 543 16.06 -1.73 -18.58
C GLU A 543 15.81 -2.01 -17.09
N ASP A 544 15.46 -0.99 -16.29
CA ASP A 544 15.21 -1.10 -14.86
C ASP A 544 13.70 -1.09 -14.54
N THR A 545 13.06 -2.26 -14.65
CA THR A 545 11.61 -2.39 -14.41
C THR A 545 11.19 -2.07 -12.97
N ASP A 546 12.10 -2.23 -12.00
CA ASP A 546 11.84 -1.86 -10.61
C ASP A 546 11.78 -0.34 -10.48
N LEU A 547 12.73 0.36 -11.09
CA LEU A 547 12.76 1.82 -11.06
C LEU A 547 11.61 2.44 -11.85
N ALA A 548 11.25 1.89 -13.01
CA ALA A 548 10.05 2.29 -13.76
C ALA A 548 8.76 2.14 -12.94
N PHE A 549 8.67 1.13 -12.08
CA PHE A 549 7.56 0.98 -11.13
C PHE A 549 7.50 2.16 -10.13
N PHE A 550 8.64 2.55 -9.56
CA PHE A 550 8.69 3.70 -8.65
C PHE A 550 8.33 5.00 -9.37
N ALA A 551 8.75 5.18 -10.63
CA ALA A 551 8.37 6.34 -11.43
C ALA A 551 6.87 6.39 -11.71
N ALA A 552 6.26 5.28 -12.14
CA ALA A 552 4.81 5.20 -12.34
C ALA A 552 4.01 5.45 -11.04
N GLN A 553 4.52 4.95 -9.90
CA GLN A 553 3.94 5.23 -8.58
C GLN A 553 4.10 6.71 -8.18
N ALA A 554 5.25 7.32 -8.45
CA ALA A 554 5.48 8.74 -8.20
C ALA A 554 4.54 9.63 -9.03
N LEU A 555 4.36 9.33 -10.32
CA LEU A 555 3.41 10.01 -11.19
C LEU A 555 1.95 9.82 -10.72
N THR A 556 1.62 8.64 -10.18
CA THR A 556 0.32 8.39 -9.53
C THR A 556 0.11 9.32 -8.32
N ARG A 557 1.15 9.54 -7.50
CA ARG A 557 1.09 10.49 -6.37
C ARG A 557 0.92 11.92 -6.84
N ILE A 558 1.62 12.35 -7.89
CA ILE A 558 1.48 13.69 -8.47
C ILE A 558 0.04 13.93 -8.95
N GLY A 559 -0.56 12.95 -9.63
CA GLY A 559 -1.99 12.98 -9.97
C GLY A 559 -2.31 13.98 -11.09
N PRO A 560 -3.32 14.87 -10.95
CA PRO A 560 -3.79 15.77 -12.01
C PRO A 560 -2.70 16.61 -12.69
N ASP A 561 -1.64 16.96 -11.97
CA ASP A 561 -0.56 17.82 -12.48
C ASP A 561 0.46 17.06 -13.36
N ALA A 562 0.36 15.73 -13.45
CA ALA A 562 1.25 14.88 -14.25
C ALA A 562 0.83 14.79 -15.74
N THR A 563 0.16 15.80 -16.30
CA THR A 563 -0.38 15.74 -17.67
C THR A 563 0.67 15.49 -18.75
N GLU A 564 1.90 15.98 -18.55
CA GLU A 564 3.00 15.78 -19.50
C GLU A 564 3.43 14.31 -19.59
N ALA A 565 3.17 13.49 -18.57
CA ALA A 565 3.51 12.08 -18.56
C ALA A 565 2.53 11.19 -19.34
N ILE A 566 1.42 11.72 -19.87
CA ILE A 566 0.39 10.92 -20.56
C ILE A 566 0.97 10.05 -21.69
N PRO A 567 1.85 10.55 -22.59
CA PRO A 567 2.42 9.73 -23.66
C PRO A 567 3.24 8.54 -23.13
N ALA A 568 4.12 8.79 -22.15
CA ALA A 568 4.96 7.76 -21.54
C ALA A 568 4.13 6.75 -20.74
N LEU A 569 3.14 7.21 -19.98
CA LEU A 569 2.22 6.34 -19.24
C LEU A 569 1.41 5.44 -20.18
N ARG A 570 0.95 5.97 -21.32
CA ARG A 570 0.25 5.19 -22.35
C ARG A 570 1.13 4.06 -22.89
N GLU A 571 2.41 4.32 -23.09
CA GLU A 571 3.37 3.32 -23.52
C GLU A 571 3.68 2.32 -22.39
N ALA A 572 3.80 2.77 -21.15
CA ALA A 572 4.02 1.93 -19.98
C ALA A 572 2.84 0.97 -19.69
N LEU A 573 1.63 1.21 -20.22
CA LEU A 573 0.52 0.24 -20.21
C LEU A 573 0.84 -1.05 -20.98
N THR A 574 1.86 -1.07 -21.84
CA THR A 574 2.33 -2.28 -22.55
C THR A 574 3.56 -2.91 -21.91
N SER A 575 4.02 -2.42 -20.75
CA SER A 575 5.16 -2.99 -20.01
C SER A 575 4.94 -4.47 -19.67
N GLU A 576 6.00 -5.26 -19.61
CA GLU A 576 5.95 -6.65 -19.13
C GLU A 576 5.63 -6.73 -17.63
N SER A 577 6.06 -5.72 -16.86
CA SER A 577 5.79 -5.64 -15.42
C SER A 577 4.32 -5.30 -15.14
N ALA A 578 3.63 -6.20 -14.43
CA ALA A 578 2.24 -5.98 -14.02
C ALA A 578 2.08 -4.76 -13.09
N TYR A 579 3.11 -4.46 -12.30
CA TYR A 579 3.10 -3.30 -11.41
C TYR A 579 3.24 -1.99 -12.19
N VAL A 580 4.13 -1.93 -13.18
CA VAL A 580 4.26 -0.76 -14.07
C VAL A 580 2.94 -0.50 -14.81
N ARG A 581 2.31 -1.54 -15.38
CA ARG A 581 0.98 -1.39 -16.02
C ARG A 581 -0.09 -0.92 -15.04
N GLY A 582 -0.14 -1.51 -13.84
CA GLY A 582 -1.11 -1.18 -12.81
C GLY A 582 -1.02 0.28 -12.36
N PHE A 583 0.19 0.75 -12.04
CA PHE A 583 0.40 2.15 -11.67
C PHE A 583 0.24 3.11 -12.83
N SER A 584 0.61 2.73 -14.05
CA SER A 584 0.39 3.59 -15.22
C SER A 584 -1.10 3.79 -15.51
N SER A 585 -1.90 2.72 -15.37
CA SER A 585 -3.35 2.76 -15.45
C SER A 585 -3.95 3.69 -14.38
N GLU A 586 -3.47 3.59 -13.14
CA GLU A 586 -3.92 4.43 -12.03
C GLU A 586 -3.53 5.90 -12.23
N ALA A 587 -2.29 6.17 -12.64
CA ALA A 587 -1.83 7.53 -12.95
C ALA A 587 -2.67 8.18 -14.04
N LEU A 588 -2.95 7.49 -15.15
CA LEU A 588 -3.84 8.00 -16.21
C LEU A 588 -5.25 8.27 -15.71
N GLY A 589 -5.79 7.38 -14.86
CA GLY A 589 -7.09 7.58 -14.21
C GLY A 589 -7.14 8.84 -13.35
N ARG A 590 -6.10 9.08 -12.54
CA ARG A 590 -5.98 10.26 -11.67
C ARG A 590 -5.68 11.56 -12.40
N ILE A 591 -4.89 11.50 -13.47
CA ILE A 591 -4.69 12.65 -14.37
C ILE A 591 -6.05 13.08 -14.93
N GLY A 592 -6.89 12.12 -15.33
CA GLY A 592 -8.32 12.34 -15.55
C GLY A 592 -8.67 13.29 -16.70
N THR A 593 -7.69 13.73 -17.50
CA THR A 593 -7.92 14.53 -18.70
C THR A 593 -8.56 13.66 -19.80
N ALA A 594 -9.20 14.30 -20.78
CA ALA A 594 -9.78 13.57 -21.91
C ALA A 594 -8.72 12.73 -22.65
N GLU A 595 -7.49 13.24 -22.77
CA GLU A 595 -6.37 12.53 -23.38
C GLU A 595 -5.94 11.32 -22.56
N ALA A 596 -5.79 11.48 -21.23
CA ALA A 596 -5.42 10.38 -20.35
C ALA A 596 -6.47 9.26 -20.36
N LEU A 597 -7.76 9.62 -20.34
CA LEU A 597 -8.85 8.64 -20.45
C LEU A 597 -8.90 7.97 -21.83
N GLN A 598 -8.61 8.71 -22.91
CA GLN A 598 -8.49 8.13 -24.25
C GLN A 598 -7.32 7.13 -24.36
N ALA A 599 -6.22 7.36 -23.66
CA ALA A 599 -5.12 6.42 -23.56
C ALA A 599 -5.48 5.17 -22.73
N LEU A 600 -6.22 5.35 -21.63
CA LEU A 600 -6.59 4.29 -20.70
C LEU A 600 -7.67 3.34 -21.24
N VAL A 601 -8.70 3.85 -21.92
CA VAL A 601 -9.86 3.06 -22.37
C VAL A 601 -9.49 1.86 -23.26
N PRO A 602 -8.60 1.98 -24.28
CA PRO A 602 -8.15 0.84 -25.07
C PRO A 602 -7.53 -0.27 -24.23
N PHE A 603 -6.66 0.09 -23.26
CA PHE A 603 -6.06 -0.87 -22.34
C PHE A 603 -7.12 -1.57 -21.48
N LEU A 604 -8.07 -0.84 -20.89
CA LEU A 604 -9.13 -1.45 -20.08
C LEU A 604 -10.02 -2.39 -20.91
N ARG A 605 -10.27 -2.05 -22.19
CA ARG A 605 -11.00 -2.91 -23.12
C ARG A 605 -10.24 -4.17 -23.50
N THR A 606 -8.91 -4.16 -23.51
CA THR A 606 -8.13 -5.35 -23.92
C THR A 606 -7.60 -6.16 -22.74
N ALA A 607 -7.48 -5.55 -21.55
CA ALA A 607 -6.91 -6.18 -20.38
C ALA A 607 -7.72 -7.38 -19.85
N ARG A 608 -9.00 -7.55 -20.24
CA ARG A 608 -9.93 -8.49 -19.59
C ARG A 608 -11.02 -9.10 -20.48
N TRP A 609 -10.68 -9.75 -21.60
CA TRP A 609 -11.69 -10.51 -22.37
C TRP A 609 -11.48 -12.02 -22.34
N PHE A 610 -10.26 -12.47 -22.07
CA PHE A 610 -9.95 -13.87 -21.78
C PHE A 610 -8.83 -13.94 -20.75
N ASN A 611 -9.18 -14.01 -19.46
CA ASN A 611 -8.24 -14.47 -18.43
C ASN A 611 -8.06 -15.97 -18.60
N TYR A 612 -7.21 -16.34 -19.56
CA TYR A 612 -6.59 -17.64 -19.49
C TYR A 612 -5.74 -17.70 -18.23
N VAL A 613 -6.16 -18.55 -17.29
CA VAL A 613 -5.21 -19.43 -16.61
C VAL A 613 -4.21 -19.88 -17.69
N LYS A 614 -2.96 -19.42 -17.57
CA LYS A 614 -1.94 -19.59 -18.63
C LYS A 614 -1.87 -21.07 -19.01
N LYS A 615 -1.84 -21.31 -20.34
CA LYS A 615 -1.49 -22.54 -21.08
C LYS A 615 -0.95 -23.70 -20.24
N THR A 616 -1.60 -24.85 -20.41
CA THR A 616 -1.03 -26.19 -20.25
C THR A 616 -0.25 -26.37 -18.94
N MET A 617 -0.95 -26.29 -17.80
CA MET A 617 -0.51 -27.09 -16.66
C MET A 617 -1.11 -28.49 -16.83
N PRO A 618 -0.30 -29.54 -16.67
CA PRO A 618 -0.88 -30.86 -16.57
C PRO A 618 -1.80 -30.87 -15.34
N ALA A 619 -3.01 -31.42 -15.50
CA ALA A 619 -3.83 -31.87 -14.40
C ALA A 619 -2.97 -32.67 -13.40
N PHE A 620 -2.11 -33.58 -13.86
CA PHE A 620 -1.11 -34.26 -13.03
C PHE A 620 0.14 -34.68 -13.79
N SER A 621 1.23 -34.83 -13.03
CA SER A 621 2.54 -35.27 -13.52
C SER A 621 2.97 -36.56 -12.81
N ILE A 622 3.36 -37.57 -13.56
CA ILE A 622 3.89 -38.84 -13.04
C ILE A 622 5.40 -38.85 -13.30
N ALA A 623 6.19 -38.87 -12.22
CA ALA A 623 7.64 -38.99 -12.32
C ALA A 623 8.01 -40.41 -12.78
N LEU A 624 8.80 -40.47 -13.85
CA LEU A 624 9.34 -41.70 -14.42
C LEU A 624 10.74 -41.93 -13.85
N LYS A 625 11.10 -43.20 -13.58
CA LYS A 625 12.45 -43.53 -13.08
C LYS A 625 13.54 -43.15 -14.09
N ASP A 626 13.27 -43.30 -15.37
CA ASP A 626 14.11 -42.91 -16.49
C ASP A 626 13.29 -42.81 -17.79
N ALA A 627 13.92 -42.39 -18.89
CA ALA A 627 13.28 -42.29 -20.20
C ALA A 627 12.80 -43.65 -20.77
N LYS A 628 13.33 -44.79 -20.30
CA LYS A 628 12.86 -46.13 -20.71
C LYS A 628 11.57 -46.54 -19.99
N SER A 629 11.27 -45.87 -18.88
CA SER A 629 10.06 -46.07 -18.09
C SER A 629 8.84 -45.32 -18.64
N ALA A 630 9.01 -44.59 -19.75
CA ALA A 630 7.92 -43.92 -20.43
C ALA A 630 6.94 -44.94 -21.06
N PRO A 631 5.62 -44.71 -20.97
CA PRO A 631 4.64 -45.60 -21.56
C PRO A 631 4.77 -45.62 -23.09
N SER A 632 4.81 -46.82 -23.68
CA SER A 632 4.93 -47.05 -25.12
C SER A 632 3.58 -47.21 -25.84
N ASP A 633 2.55 -47.55 -25.07
CA ASP A 633 1.23 -48.00 -25.54
C ASP A 633 0.13 -47.65 -24.52
N ALA A 634 -1.12 -47.91 -24.91
CA ALA A 634 -2.31 -47.63 -24.10
C ALA A 634 -2.34 -48.37 -22.75
N ASP A 635 -1.91 -49.64 -22.73
CA ASP A 635 -1.97 -50.49 -21.54
C ASP A 635 -0.94 -50.07 -20.50
N SER A 636 0.28 -49.76 -20.93
CA SER A 636 1.35 -49.25 -20.06
C SER A 636 1.02 -47.87 -19.49
N LEU A 637 0.38 -46.99 -20.29
CA LEU A 637 -0.11 -45.70 -19.79
C LEU A 637 -1.20 -45.87 -18.73
N THR A 638 -2.19 -46.73 -19.01
CA THR A 638 -3.33 -46.98 -18.11
C THR A 638 -2.86 -47.53 -16.76
N LYS A 639 -1.97 -48.52 -16.78
CA LYS A 639 -1.38 -49.09 -15.55
C LYS A 639 -0.62 -48.04 -14.76
N LEU A 640 0.21 -47.23 -15.43
CA LEU A 640 0.99 -46.18 -14.77
C LEU A 640 0.10 -45.15 -14.08
N ILE A 641 -0.99 -44.73 -14.73
CA ILE A 641 -1.98 -43.78 -14.17
C ILE A 641 -2.68 -44.41 -12.95
N GLN A 642 -3.12 -45.68 -13.06
CA GLN A 642 -3.84 -46.38 -11.99
C GLN A 642 -2.93 -46.67 -10.78
N GLU A 643 -1.70 -47.13 -10.99
CA GLU A 643 -0.73 -47.40 -9.93
C GLU A 643 -0.36 -46.11 -9.20
N TRP A 644 -0.12 -45.03 -9.94
CA TRP A 644 0.14 -43.72 -9.37
C TRP A 644 -1.05 -43.20 -8.56
N ALA A 645 -2.28 -43.29 -9.09
CA ALA A 645 -3.49 -42.87 -8.39
C ALA A 645 -3.70 -43.67 -7.09
N LYS A 646 -3.49 -44.98 -7.14
CA LYS A 646 -3.55 -45.86 -5.96
C LYS A 646 -2.46 -45.53 -4.93
N GLN A 647 -1.24 -45.25 -5.37
CA GLN A 647 -0.14 -44.86 -4.48
C GLN A 647 -0.42 -43.53 -3.77
N LYS A 648 -1.13 -42.62 -4.42
CA LYS A 648 -1.46 -41.29 -3.91
C LYS A 648 -2.82 -41.18 -3.24
N ASP A 649 -3.54 -42.29 -3.12
CA ASP A 649 -4.91 -42.35 -2.59
C ASP A 649 -5.87 -41.37 -3.30
N ILE A 650 -5.71 -41.24 -4.62
CA ILE A 650 -6.51 -40.33 -5.45
C ILE A 650 -7.70 -41.11 -6.02
N PRO A 651 -8.96 -40.67 -5.78
CA PRO A 651 -10.15 -41.29 -6.35
C PRO A 651 -10.30 -40.92 -7.84
N LEU A 652 -9.44 -41.51 -8.68
CA LEU A 652 -9.46 -41.35 -10.13
C LEU A 652 -10.45 -42.36 -10.73
N PRO A 653 -11.36 -41.96 -11.64
CA PRO A 653 -12.21 -42.91 -12.34
C PRO A 653 -11.38 -43.86 -13.21
N GLU A 654 -11.97 -45.02 -13.53
CA GLU A 654 -11.31 -45.99 -14.40
C GLU A 654 -11.03 -45.38 -15.78
N THR A 655 -9.91 -45.77 -16.37
CA THR A 655 -9.58 -45.39 -17.74
C THR A 655 -10.43 -46.22 -18.69
N GLU A 656 -11.33 -45.56 -19.42
CA GLU A 656 -12.26 -46.19 -20.37
C GLU A 656 -11.61 -46.39 -21.74
N ALA A 657 -10.86 -45.39 -22.22
CA ALA A 657 -10.20 -45.46 -23.51
C ALA A 657 -8.89 -44.67 -23.53
N VAL A 658 -7.88 -45.22 -24.20
CA VAL A 658 -6.63 -44.52 -24.50
C VAL A 658 -6.35 -44.60 -26.00
N SER A 659 -6.04 -43.46 -26.61
CA SER A 659 -5.56 -43.41 -28.00
C SER A 659 -4.19 -42.74 -28.04
N LYS A 660 -3.28 -43.25 -28.86
CA LYS A 660 -1.93 -42.72 -29.02
C LYS A 660 -1.93 -41.70 -30.16
N ASP A 661 -1.58 -40.45 -29.85
CA ASP A 661 -1.46 -39.37 -30.83
C ASP A 661 -0.05 -39.33 -31.45
N SER A 662 0.98 -39.57 -30.65
CA SER A 662 2.39 -39.65 -31.07
C SER A 662 3.21 -40.48 -30.09
N ASP A 663 4.51 -40.66 -30.35
CA ASP A 663 5.40 -41.43 -29.45
C ASP A 663 5.53 -40.87 -28.04
N THR A 664 5.23 -39.59 -27.85
CA THR A 664 5.25 -38.95 -26.55
C THR A 664 3.89 -38.41 -26.13
N GLN A 665 2.79 -38.72 -26.85
CA GLN A 665 1.48 -38.14 -26.56
C GLN A 665 0.32 -39.12 -26.74
N PHE A 666 -0.62 -39.09 -25.79
CA PHE A 666 -1.82 -39.91 -25.75
C PHE A 666 -3.04 -39.05 -25.40
N GLN A 667 -4.24 -39.54 -25.74
CA GLN A 667 -5.51 -39.08 -25.20
C GLN A 667 -6.08 -40.17 -24.30
N VAL A 668 -6.57 -39.78 -23.12
CA VAL A 668 -7.15 -40.66 -22.12
C VAL A 668 -8.57 -40.18 -21.83
N THR A 669 -9.53 -41.10 -21.91
CA THR A 669 -10.92 -40.90 -21.52
C THR A 669 -11.20 -41.74 -20.28
N PHE A 670 -11.74 -41.10 -19.25
CA PHE A 670 -12.15 -41.76 -18.00
C PHE A 670 -13.63 -42.12 -18.03
N SER A 671 -14.04 -43.09 -17.21
CA SER A 671 -15.39 -43.66 -17.16
C SER A 671 -16.50 -42.65 -16.76
N ASP A 672 -16.13 -41.48 -16.25
CA ASP A 672 -17.05 -40.38 -15.98
C ASP A 672 -17.15 -39.35 -17.12
N GLY A 673 -16.57 -39.67 -18.28
CA GLY A 673 -16.57 -38.84 -19.48
C GLY A 673 -15.48 -37.77 -19.52
N ARG A 674 -14.61 -37.65 -18.50
CA ARG A 674 -13.48 -36.71 -18.53
C ARG A 674 -12.44 -37.14 -19.56
N GLN A 675 -11.93 -36.17 -20.33
CA GLN A 675 -10.84 -36.37 -21.30
C GLN A 675 -9.60 -35.55 -20.94
N VAL A 676 -8.44 -36.19 -21.01
CA VAL A 676 -7.12 -35.57 -20.79
C VAL A 676 -6.14 -35.98 -21.89
N SER A 677 -5.16 -35.12 -22.19
CA SER A 677 -4.04 -35.44 -23.08
C SER A 677 -2.79 -35.73 -22.25
N ALA A 678 -2.27 -36.95 -22.30
CA ALA A 678 -1.02 -37.32 -21.63
C ALA A 678 0.18 -37.03 -22.54
N ARG A 679 1.26 -36.47 -22.01
CA ARG A 679 2.49 -36.19 -22.75
C ARG A 679 3.73 -36.51 -21.93
N VAL A 680 4.68 -37.22 -22.51
CA VAL A 680 5.99 -37.49 -21.91
C VAL A 680 6.94 -36.32 -22.21
N GLU A 681 7.44 -35.65 -21.16
CA GLU A 681 8.37 -34.53 -21.22
C GLU A 681 9.56 -34.81 -20.29
N GLY A 682 10.67 -35.29 -20.86
CA GLY A 682 11.82 -35.75 -20.08
C GLY A 682 11.50 -37.01 -19.27
N ASN A 683 11.76 -36.97 -17.96
CA ASN A 683 11.44 -38.07 -17.03
C ASN A 683 10.07 -37.87 -16.36
N VAL A 684 9.14 -37.18 -17.02
CA VAL A 684 7.83 -36.87 -16.45
C VAL A 684 6.73 -37.10 -17.48
N LEU A 685 5.65 -37.76 -17.09
CA LEU A 685 4.42 -37.89 -17.88
C LEU A 685 3.38 -36.88 -17.37
N ASN A 686 3.00 -35.92 -18.22
CA ASN A 686 2.13 -34.79 -17.93
C ASN A 686 0.74 -34.99 -18.55
N LEU A 687 -0.33 -35.05 -17.75
CA LEU A 687 -1.71 -35.22 -18.24
C LEU A 687 -2.47 -33.90 -18.21
N TYR A 688 -2.78 -33.32 -19.36
CA TYR A 688 -3.45 -32.03 -19.51
C TYR A 688 -4.97 -32.18 -19.65
N ARG A 689 -5.77 -31.45 -18.86
CA ARG A 689 -7.22 -31.39 -19.08
C ARG A 689 -7.50 -30.72 -20.43
N LYS A 690 -8.38 -31.31 -21.24
CA LYS A 690 -8.78 -30.74 -22.54
C LYS A 690 -9.66 -29.49 -22.32
N THR A 691 -9.02 -28.35 -22.04
CA THR A 691 -9.67 -27.04 -22.06
C THR A 691 -9.59 -26.49 -23.47
N ARG A 692 -10.73 -26.50 -24.17
CA ARG A 692 -10.84 -25.91 -25.49
C ARG A 692 -10.88 -24.39 -25.35
N VAL A 693 -9.73 -23.75 -25.32
CA VAL A 693 -9.67 -22.35 -25.70
C VAL A 693 -8.28 -22.09 -26.30
N GLU A 694 -8.19 -21.68 -27.57
CA GLU A 694 -7.03 -21.02 -28.18
C GLU A 694 -7.39 -19.56 -28.51
N ALA A 695 -6.82 -18.60 -27.76
CA ALA A 695 -6.82 -17.17 -28.04
C ALA A 695 -5.91 -16.46 -27.00
N GLY A 696 -4.61 -16.76 -27.05
CA GLY A 696 -3.60 -15.92 -26.41
C GLY A 696 -3.05 -14.95 -27.45
N PHE A 697 -2.97 -13.66 -27.09
CA PHE A 697 -2.31 -12.59 -27.84
C PHE A 697 -0.96 -13.07 -28.43
N LYS A 698 -0.96 -13.50 -29.69
CA LYS A 698 0.20 -13.37 -30.55
C LYS A 698 -0.04 -12.13 -31.39
N THR A 699 0.81 -11.14 -31.15
CA THR A 699 1.12 -10.01 -32.05
C THR A 699 -0.04 -9.11 -32.45
N TYR A 700 -0.25 -8.05 -31.68
CA TYR A 700 -0.44 -6.74 -32.31
C TYR A 700 0.89 -6.00 -32.18
N ARG A 701 1.65 -5.99 -33.28
CA ARG A 701 2.70 -5.01 -33.54
C ARG A 701 2.06 -3.82 -34.21
#